data_AF-A0A2K9NVU2-F1
#
_entry.id   AF-A0A2K9NVU2-F1
#
_cell.length_a   1.000
_cell.length_b   1.000
_cell.length_c   1.000
_cell.angle_alpha   90.00
_cell.angle_beta   90.00
_cell.angle_gamma   90.00
#
_symmetry.space_group_name_H-M   'P 1'
#
loop_
_entity.id
_entity.type
_entity.pdbx_description
1 polymer ?
#
loop_
_entity_poly.entity_id
_entity_poly.type
_entity_poly.pdbx_seq_one_letter_code
_entity_poly.pdbx_strand_id
1 'polypeptide(L)'
;MISLKNLLKILGTVSLFINISHADELWTKSQLGSRNYLSIEKTDEGLKLNHFFQEKGEFQTLIGSFYFKKKSDLENYIVKNFPKYQKVSSLVSWPVQAKIEKEQDKLFGKDKNQYIWLAKNQWNDEWENKYAAWLQNEVTPEFFKKYKIQTDCADALVGLRWIFARMNSLPVANTVADTGGLFGHYSMKKEWRKYDTATNWYDDELFMAALDYVMNLTSTRTVVNDGFPVRIDKEGLIAGTFIITQNNGSGHAKIITETHYDEATELPVYTLASTSPRALRVLAKEVFLDQDWPYKGNKEILAFRWPVIVNSTWVLQKKDARPTYSEEQFDPSIKEEFPAFIQFVLSRVKESYDPLKLVEMGVNDITGYAEQRVQIVTKGYEYCKRNDCRPGSAGDEDWGTPSRDAKLLKKFHDIDMLVKEFGNFSPGLNDRWVTGLRAATITIEGVPVTLTGLRFIMENNLFSSLGSDTPARRWGLNADELMTKWMGQVQKLLSDRDAVISRPENPCSTDCFPKTNLWVGLSTYHIDLELNQLYTEITTYCTLIDVRACQTFFETKAQKALSFNGETKTLQNWFKTIPYFHSDPRAEIGRRWGVIPAYIRAMALPYFDTIKISRNSLALLDSNKLINLKDGRILFTANNDTRIILTNTGVVYKINDTKGQIFRFNLADSNWVEIADSDKLLSLEKERQVYVQEQDGYTVFRKPLSNGQIIFRINNDQIEFIKEHSGATHQLGTLMTTVLDKNTISFIDLDRTLNVDITVPSSAVFFDMNHVHISSYQYPEAIVEYRDQDQDLYYSVIVNLENKTWTKIAPAIDEPASLIWSDARLKKALIQTKFRQEFPEVYAVSWDLFSQFHVQKMNNLVLGTKISGDTVYFIDGTGGVWDQNPKTKLIEWGKKLVELPGPAHSEVKFLTSLGAYFSSDETGTLRTLSSVLGEPKSFRLPKDLLPENEFCQIQTKTEDIFSFRFSPSYGDYSCMGGSLLKSEISTSKDELVPQFSHYSWINKESLLDLRWHQTFAEFDVQKGLLIGLGKNIGLWWDEKTE
;
A
#
# COMPACT_ATOMS: atom_id res chain seq x y z
N MET A 1 44.19 20.27 -54.23
CA MET A 1 44.06 21.57 -53.54
C MET A 1 42.67 22.13 -53.81
N ILE A 2 41.73 21.90 -52.90
CA ILE A 2 40.42 22.57 -52.92
C ILE A 2 40.59 23.84 -52.06
N SER A 3 40.26 24.99 -52.63
CA SER A 3 40.48 26.31 -52.03
C SER A 3 39.76 26.45 -50.69
N LEU A 4 40.51 26.83 -49.65
CA LEU A 4 40.05 27.13 -48.30
C LEU A 4 38.91 28.18 -48.28
N LYS A 5 38.73 28.96 -49.36
CA LYS A 5 37.61 29.91 -49.53
C LYS A 5 36.26 29.25 -49.77
N ASN A 6 36.19 28.01 -50.25
CA ASN A 6 34.91 27.31 -50.44
C ASN A 6 34.48 26.51 -49.19
N LEU A 7 35.41 26.17 -48.30
CA LEU A 7 35.08 25.55 -47.00
C LEU A 7 34.49 26.58 -46.02
N LEU A 8 34.96 27.84 -46.08
CA LEU A 8 34.45 28.95 -45.26
C LEU A 8 33.09 29.50 -45.71
N LYS A 9 32.61 29.17 -46.92
CA LYS A 9 31.23 29.47 -47.35
C LYS A 9 30.21 28.41 -46.94
N ILE A 10 30.65 27.20 -46.58
CA ILE A 10 29.79 26.11 -46.09
C ILE A 10 29.75 26.07 -44.56
N LEU A 11 30.74 26.65 -43.87
CA LEU A 11 30.80 26.73 -42.40
C LEU A 11 30.36 28.10 -41.81
N GLY A 12 29.86 29.03 -42.64
CA GLY A 12 29.50 30.40 -42.24
C GLY A 12 28.05 30.66 -41.82
N THR A 13 27.18 29.65 -41.82
CA THR A 13 25.76 29.80 -41.43
C THR A 13 25.26 28.56 -40.68
N VAL A 14 25.95 28.20 -39.60
CA VAL A 14 25.43 27.26 -38.59
C VAL A 14 25.57 27.92 -37.24
N SER A 15 24.61 28.80 -36.93
CA SER A 15 24.18 29.16 -35.58
C SER A 15 23.09 30.22 -35.68
N LEU A 16 21.86 29.80 -35.97
CA LEU A 16 20.67 30.45 -35.44
C LEU A 16 19.56 29.40 -35.43
N PHE A 17 19.04 29.19 -34.23
CA PHE A 17 18.14 28.11 -33.82
C PHE A 17 16.95 27.92 -34.78
N ILE A 18 16.73 26.68 -35.22
CA ILE A 18 15.45 26.27 -35.79
C ILE A 18 14.49 26.17 -34.59
N ASN A 19 13.65 27.19 -34.39
CA ASN A 19 12.44 27.04 -33.60
C ASN A 19 11.51 26.10 -34.37
N ILE A 20 11.56 24.80 -34.05
CA ILE A 20 10.62 23.83 -34.58
C ILE A 20 9.26 24.16 -33.95
N SER A 21 8.30 24.60 -34.76
CA SER A 21 6.91 24.72 -34.33
C SER A 21 6.37 23.36 -33.92
N HIS A 22 5.75 23.25 -32.76
CA HIS A 22 5.34 21.98 -32.13
C HIS A 22 4.00 21.41 -32.62
N ALA A 23 3.40 21.99 -33.67
CA ALA A 23 2.25 21.41 -34.31
C ALA A 23 2.67 20.10 -35.01
N ASP A 24 1.85 19.05 -34.86
CA ASP A 24 2.08 17.78 -35.55
C ASP A 24 2.08 17.98 -37.08
N GLU A 25 1.31 18.98 -37.52
CA GLU A 25 1.23 19.38 -38.91
C GLU A 25 0.81 20.86 -39.04
N LEU A 26 1.50 21.59 -39.93
CA LEU A 26 1.18 22.98 -40.24
C LEU A 26 0.74 23.15 -41.68
N TRP A 27 -0.22 24.04 -41.90
CA TRP A 27 -0.63 24.50 -43.22
C TRP A 27 -0.57 26.00 -43.28
N THR A 28 -0.06 26.60 -44.35
CA THR A 28 0.09 28.05 -44.42
C THR A 28 -0.31 28.62 -45.78
N LYS A 29 -0.84 29.84 -45.75
CA LYS A 29 -1.10 30.69 -46.90
C LYS A 29 -0.55 32.08 -46.58
N SER A 30 0.61 32.37 -47.15
CA SER A 30 1.25 33.68 -47.02
C SER A 30 0.81 34.63 -48.14
N GLN A 31 0.58 35.88 -47.78
CA GLN A 31 0.40 37.02 -48.68
C GLN A 31 1.43 38.09 -48.31
N LEU A 32 1.68 39.08 -49.18
CA LEU A 32 2.72 40.08 -48.94
C LEU A 32 2.38 40.91 -47.68
N GLY A 33 3.01 40.58 -46.55
CA GLY A 33 2.79 41.26 -45.27
C GLY A 33 1.75 40.64 -44.33
N SER A 34 1.08 39.55 -44.71
CA SER A 34 0.23 38.78 -43.79
C SER A 34 0.26 37.28 -44.08
N ARG A 35 0.00 36.44 -43.08
CA ARG A 35 -0.09 34.99 -43.25
C ARG A 35 -1.31 34.47 -42.52
N ASN A 36 -1.95 33.50 -43.13
CA ASN A 36 -2.86 32.62 -42.41
C ASN A 36 -2.19 31.27 -42.28
N TYR A 37 -2.35 30.62 -41.14
CA TYR A 37 -1.86 29.27 -40.98
C TYR A 37 -2.79 28.44 -40.12
N LEU A 38 -2.76 27.13 -40.34
CA LEU A 38 -3.47 26.14 -39.56
C LEU A 38 -2.44 25.34 -38.78
N SER A 39 -2.73 25.12 -37.51
CA SER A 39 -1.96 24.29 -36.60
C SER A 39 -2.82 23.10 -36.22
N ILE A 40 -2.28 21.89 -36.41
CA ILE A 40 -2.96 20.66 -36.05
C ILE A 40 -2.30 20.12 -34.79
N GLU A 41 -3.10 19.95 -33.76
CA GLU A 41 -2.72 19.37 -32.49
C GLU A 41 -3.48 18.06 -32.30
N LYS A 42 -2.74 16.96 -32.08
CA LYS A 42 -3.37 15.73 -31.61
C LYS A 42 -3.76 15.87 -30.14
N THR A 43 -5.04 15.68 -29.85
CA THR A 43 -5.58 15.67 -28.49
C THR A 43 -6.08 14.26 -28.16
N ASP A 44 -6.44 14.02 -26.90
CA ASP A 44 -7.11 12.76 -26.52
C ASP A 44 -8.46 12.56 -27.24
N GLU A 45 -9.07 13.67 -27.65
CA GLU A 45 -10.37 13.77 -28.32
C GLU A 45 -10.25 13.63 -29.86
N GLY A 46 -9.02 13.52 -30.39
CA GLY A 46 -8.76 13.39 -31.82
C GLY A 46 -7.74 14.42 -32.33
N LEU A 47 -8.14 15.25 -33.28
CA LEU A 47 -7.29 16.26 -33.91
C LEU A 47 -7.99 17.62 -33.84
N LYS A 48 -7.33 18.57 -33.19
CA LYS A 48 -7.74 19.97 -33.10
C LYS A 48 -7.03 20.77 -34.18
N LEU A 49 -7.79 21.44 -35.03
CA LEU A 49 -7.31 22.37 -36.07
C LEU A 49 -7.52 23.80 -35.60
N ASN A 50 -6.44 24.52 -35.32
CA ASN A 50 -6.46 25.94 -34.98
C ASN A 50 -6.12 26.77 -36.21
N HIS A 51 -6.96 27.74 -36.55
CA HIS A 51 -6.74 28.67 -37.67
C HIS A 51 -6.31 30.03 -37.14
N PHE A 52 -5.13 30.48 -37.57
CA PHE A 52 -4.54 31.74 -37.18
C PHE A 52 -4.38 32.70 -38.36
N PHE A 53 -4.40 33.98 -38.04
CA PHE A 53 -3.97 35.07 -38.90
C PHE A 53 -2.88 35.88 -38.21
N GLN A 54 -1.88 36.30 -38.97
CA GLN A 54 -0.80 37.14 -38.45
C GLN A 54 -0.36 38.14 -39.52
N GLU A 55 -0.27 39.41 -39.16
CA GLU A 55 0.38 40.43 -39.98
C GLU A 55 1.88 40.47 -39.70
N LYS A 56 2.68 40.89 -40.68
CA LYS A 56 4.14 40.93 -40.55
C LYS A 56 4.52 41.98 -39.51
N GLY A 57 5.19 41.52 -38.45
CA GLY A 57 5.59 42.36 -37.33
C GLY A 57 4.58 42.34 -36.16
N GLU A 58 3.40 41.75 -36.35
CA GLU A 58 2.35 41.63 -35.33
C GLU A 58 2.28 40.22 -34.73
N PHE A 59 1.63 40.08 -33.58
CA PHE A 59 1.34 38.78 -32.97
C PHE A 59 0.19 38.06 -33.69
N GLN A 60 0.19 36.72 -33.67
CA GLN A 60 -0.91 35.96 -34.27
C GLN A 60 -2.24 36.18 -33.56
N THR A 61 -3.34 36.02 -34.29
CA THR A 61 -4.70 36.03 -33.76
C THR A 61 -5.35 34.71 -34.13
N LEU A 62 -5.84 33.97 -33.13
CA LEU A 62 -6.65 32.78 -33.34
C LEU A 62 -8.00 33.22 -33.94
N ILE A 63 -8.27 32.81 -35.17
CA ILE A 63 -9.52 33.08 -35.88
C ILE A 63 -10.59 32.05 -35.51
N GLY A 64 -10.20 30.78 -35.34
CA GLY A 64 -11.11 29.73 -34.96
C GLY A 64 -10.42 28.40 -34.67
N SER A 65 -11.12 27.52 -33.96
CA SER A 65 -10.68 26.16 -33.64
C SER A 65 -11.75 25.16 -34.05
N PHE A 66 -11.35 24.06 -34.66
CA PHE A 66 -12.23 23.00 -35.16
C PHE A 66 -11.73 21.64 -34.68
N TYR A 67 -12.62 20.71 -34.37
CA TYR A 67 -12.28 19.40 -33.81
C TYR A 67 -12.69 18.27 -34.77
N PHE A 68 -11.83 17.26 -34.89
CA PHE A 68 -12.03 16.12 -35.79
C PHE A 68 -11.59 14.82 -35.13
N LYS A 69 -12.42 13.78 -35.19
CA LYS A 69 -12.06 12.45 -34.66
C LYS A 69 -11.05 11.72 -35.54
N LYS A 70 -11.15 11.88 -36.86
CA LYS A 70 -10.33 11.17 -37.85
C LYS A 70 -9.49 12.13 -38.67
N LYS A 71 -8.25 11.70 -38.94
CA LYS A 71 -7.33 12.43 -39.81
C LYS A 71 -7.91 12.69 -41.20
N SER A 72 -8.60 11.71 -41.78
CA SER A 72 -9.25 11.85 -43.08
C SER A 72 -10.29 12.98 -43.11
N ASP A 73 -11.08 13.14 -42.04
CA ASP A 73 -12.13 14.15 -41.97
C ASP A 73 -11.54 15.56 -41.84
N LEU A 74 -10.48 15.68 -41.04
CA LEU A 74 -9.67 16.89 -40.93
C LEU A 74 -9.04 17.26 -42.28
N GLU A 75 -8.40 16.31 -42.95
CA GLU A 75 -7.76 16.55 -44.26
C GLU A 75 -8.79 16.98 -45.31
N ASN A 76 -9.94 16.30 -45.36
CA ASN A 76 -11.05 16.67 -46.23
C ASN A 76 -11.56 18.10 -45.91
N TYR A 77 -11.65 18.45 -44.63
CA TYR A 77 -12.04 19.79 -44.21
C TYR A 77 -11.01 20.84 -44.65
N ILE A 78 -9.71 20.57 -44.50
CA ILE A 78 -8.65 21.49 -44.93
C ILE A 78 -8.67 21.67 -46.44
N VAL A 79 -8.71 20.58 -47.20
CA VAL A 79 -8.74 20.63 -48.68
C VAL A 79 -9.96 21.41 -49.16
N LYS A 80 -11.13 21.18 -48.55
CA LYS A 80 -12.39 21.84 -48.93
C LYS A 80 -12.41 23.32 -48.57
N ASN A 81 -12.04 23.70 -47.35
CA ASN A 81 -12.22 25.06 -46.83
C ASN A 81 -10.98 25.95 -47.01
N PHE A 82 -9.81 25.34 -47.15
CA PHE A 82 -8.51 26.02 -47.24
C PHE A 82 -7.69 25.58 -48.47
N PRO A 83 -8.26 25.52 -49.69
CA PRO A 83 -7.62 24.92 -50.87
C PRO A 83 -6.33 25.61 -51.34
N LYS A 84 -6.02 26.80 -50.81
CA LYS A 84 -4.81 27.57 -51.12
C LYS A 84 -3.71 27.43 -50.06
N TYR A 85 -3.93 26.66 -49.00
CA TYR A 85 -2.95 26.46 -47.94
C TYR A 85 -2.03 25.33 -48.34
N GLN A 86 -0.75 25.48 -48.01
CA GLN A 86 0.28 24.49 -48.27
C GLN A 86 0.80 23.92 -46.97
N LYS A 87 0.93 22.61 -46.90
CA LYS A 87 1.57 21.93 -45.77
C LYS A 87 3.03 22.36 -45.66
N VAL A 88 3.47 22.75 -44.47
CA VAL A 88 4.85 23.16 -44.18
C VAL A 88 5.35 22.44 -42.92
N SER A 89 6.67 22.23 -42.82
CA SER A 89 7.28 21.61 -41.64
C SER A 89 7.54 22.60 -40.49
N SER A 90 7.62 23.89 -40.81
CA SER A 90 7.77 24.97 -39.82
C SER A 90 7.29 26.29 -40.43
N LEU A 91 6.88 27.22 -39.58
CA LEU A 91 6.62 28.60 -40.00
C LEU A 91 7.94 29.35 -40.13
N VAL A 92 8.16 30.01 -41.28
CA VAL A 92 9.26 30.99 -41.41
C VAL A 92 9.10 32.02 -40.30
N SER A 93 10.10 32.19 -39.45
CA SER A 93 10.05 33.16 -38.37
C SER A 93 9.75 34.54 -38.95
N TRP A 94 8.60 35.09 -38.59
CA TRP A 94 8.36 36.52 -38.70
C TRP A 94 8.81 37.10 -37.39
N PRO A 95 9.93 37.84 -37.34
CA PRO A 95 10.26 38.58 -36.15
C PRO A 95 9.09 39.52 -35.91
N VAL A 96 8.26 39.19 -34.92
CA VAL A 96 7.35 40.17 -34.31
C VAL A 96 8.27 41.29 -33.88
N GLN A 97 7.90 42.54 -34.20
CA GLN A 97 8.82 43.67 -34.12
C GLN A 97 9.08 44.04 -32.64
N ALA A 98 9.79 43.19 -31.92
CA ALA A 98 10.32 43.41 -30.58
C ALA A 98 11.73 44.00 -30.69
N LYS A 99 11.99 44.85 -31.69
CA LYS A 99 13.13 45.75 -31.58
C LYS A 99 12.72 46.75 -30.50
N ILE A 100 13.19 46.50 -29.28
CA ILE A 100 13.35 47.53 -28.27
C ILE A 100 14.35 48.51 -28.90
N GLU A 101 13.84 49.47 -29.66
CA GLU A 101 14.69 50.53 -30.19
C GLU A 101 15.27 51.25 -28.98
N LYS A 102 16.58 51.14 -28.79
CA LYS A 102 17.36 51.84 -27.75
C LYS A 102 17.13 53.36 -27.73
N GLU A 103 16.41 53.92 -28.70
CA GLU A 103 16.02 55.33 -28.77
C GLU A 103 14.62 55.63 -28.19
N GLN A 104 13.77 54.62 -27.94
CA GLN A 104 12.38 54.85 -27.49
C GLN A 104 12.28 55.40 -26.06
N ASP A 105 13.22 55.06 -25.17
CA ASP A 105 13.31 55.67 -23.83
C ASP A 105 13.77 57.15 -23.86
N LYS A 106 14.36 57.62 -24.97
CA LYS A 106 14.85 59.01 -25.10
C LYS A 106 13.98 59.91 -25.97
N LEU A 107 13.13 59.37 -26.85
CA LEU A 107 12.37 60.15 -27.83
C LEU A 107 10.86 60.22 -27.58
N PHE A 108 10.27 59.34 -26.77
CA PHE A 108 8.81 59.34 -26.57
C PHE A 108 8.45 59.49 -25.09
N GLY A 109 8.17 60.74 -24.70
CA GLY A 109 7.61 61.04 -23.40
C GLY A 109 6.22 60.41 -23.23
N LYS A 110 5.99 59.78 -22.07
CA LYS A 110 4.66 59.60 -21.43
C LYS A 110 3.51 58.96 -22.24
N ASP A 111 3.74 58.34 -23.39
CA ASP A 111 2.66 57.60 -24.05
C ASP A 111 2.38 56.30 -23.28
N LYS A 112 1.30 56.33 -22.50
CA LYS A 112 0.62 55.14 -21.95
C LYS A 112 0.36 54.20 -23.13
N ASN A 113 0.64 52.89 -22.97
CA ASN A 113 0.25 51.79 -23.89
C ASN A 113 1.33 51.26 -24.87
N GLN A 114 2.63 51.32 -24.54
CA GLN A 114 3.68 50.57 -25.27
C GLN A 114 3.94 49.16 -24.73
N TYR A 115 3.66 48.93 -23.45
CA TYR A 115 3.84 47.65 -22.76
C TYR A 115 2.53 47.28 -22.05
N ILE A 116 2.33 45.99 -21.77
CA ILE A 116 1.21 45.56 -20.91
C ILE A 116 1.44 46.12 -19.50
N TRP A 117 2.66 45.99 -18.99
CA TRP A 117 3.17 46.74 -17.84
C TRP A 117 4.68 46.97 -17.94
N LEU A 118 5.18 47.95 -17.20
CA LEU A 118 6.61 48.20 -17.10
C LEU A 118 7.23 47.29 -16.02
N ALA A 119 8.18 46.44 -16.42
CA ALA A 119 8.98 45.69 -15.47
C ALA A 119 9.99 46.63 -14.78
N LYS A 120 9.86 46.76 -13.46
CA LYS A 120 10.74 47.59 -12.60
C LYS A 120 11.70 46.73 -11.77
N ASN A 121 11.37 45.46 -11.60
CA ASN A 121 12.15 44.47 -10.86
C ASN A 121 12.67 43.40 -11.83
N GLN A 122 13.58 42.55 -11.36
CA GLN A 122 14.10 41.41 -12.11
C GLN A 122 13.99 40.15 -11.24
N TRP A 123 13.69 39.00 -11.86
CA TRP A 123 13.69 37.73 -11.14
C TRP A 123 15.07 37.43 -10.54
N ASN A 124 15.04 37.02 -9.29
CA ASN A 124 16.16 36.50 -8.51
C ASN A 124 15.60 35.46 -7.51
N ASP A 125 16.46 34.83 -6.70
CA ASP A 125 16.01 33.81 -5.74
C ASP A 125 15.09 34.39 -4.66
N GLU A 126 15.27 35.65 -4.28
CA GLU A 126 14.37 36.34 -3.34
C GLU A 126 12.95 36.45 -3.90
N TRP A 127 12.80 36.79 -5.19
CA TRP A 127 11.50 36.85 -5.85
C TRP A 127 10.88 35.48 -6.08
N GLU A 128 11.68 34.43 -6.31
CA GLU A 128 11.16 33.05 -6.33
C GLU A 128 10.63 32.63 -4.96
N ASN A 129 11.33 32.96 -3.87
CA ASN A 129 10.85 32.69 -2.52
C ASN A 129 9.58 33.48 -2.18
N LYS A 130 9.49 34.74 -2.61
CA LYS A 130 8.26 35.55 -2.47
C LYS A 130 7.10 34.97 -3.30
N TYR A 131 7.38 34.42 -4.48
CA TYR A 131 6.40 33.75 -5.31
C TYR A 131 5.91 32.46 -4.64
N ALA A 132 6.83 31.63 -4.12
CA ALA A 132 6.52 30.43 -3.36
C ALA A 132 5.62 30.73 -2.15
N ALA A 133 5.98 31.76 -1.36
CA ALA A 133 5.19 32.19 -0.21
C ALA A 133 3.81 32.74 -0.63
N TRP A 134 3.71 33.46 -1.75
CA TRP A 134 2.42 33.94 -2.25
C TRP A 134 1.51 32.79 -2.68
N LEU A 135 2.05 31.76 -3.34
CA LEU A 135 1.30 30.55 -3.70
C LEU A 135 0.73 29.87 -2.45
N GLN A 136 1.57 29.68 -1.42
CA GLN A 136 1.18 29.02 -0.17
C GLN A 136 0.10 29.79 0.60
N ASN A 137 0.19 31.13 0.64
CA ASN A 137 -0.66 31.95 1.49
C ASN A 137 -1.93 32.46 0.80
N GLU A 138 -1.89 32.72 -0.51
CA GLU A 138 -2.96 33.43 -1.22
C GLU A 138 -3.68 32.58 -2.27
N VAL A 139 -3.06 31.50 -2.76
CA VAL A 139 -3.60 30.70 -3.85
C VAL A 139 -4.32 29.47 -3.29
N THR A 140 -5.64 29.59 -3.22
CA THR A 140 -6.53 28.50 -2.84
C THR A 140 -7.09 27.76 -4.07
N PRO A 141 -7.70 26.57 -3.90
CA PRO A 141 -8.43 25.90 -4.99
C PRO A 141 -9.44 26.79 -5.74
N GLU A 142 -10.02 27.78 -5.07
CA GLU A 142 -11.03 28.69 -5.62
C GLU A 142 -10.44 29.93 -6.30
N PHE A 143 -9.11 30.10 -6.32
CA PHE A 143 -8.45 31.33 -6.73
C PHE A 143 -8.91 31.85 -8.11
N PHE A 144 -8.82 31.03 -9.16
CA PHE A 144 -9.24 31.46 -10.51
C PHE A 144 -10.75 31.67 -10.63
N LYS A 145 -11.54 30.85 -9.93
CA LYS A 145 -13.00 31.00 -9.92
C LYS A 145 -13.44 32.31 -9.26
N LYS A 146 -12.80 32.71 -8.16
CA LYS A 146 -13.00 34.00 -7.49
C LYS A 146 -12.81 35.17 -8.45
N TYR A 147 -11.80 35.10 -9.33
CA TYR A 147 -11.50 36.17 -10.30
C TYR A 147 -12.11 35.94 -11.70
N LYS A 148 -13.01 34.97 -11.86
CA LYS A 148 -13.70 34.65 -13.13
C LYS A 148 -12.74 34.31 -14.29
N ILE A 149 -11.59 33.73 -13.98
CA ILE A 149 -10.59 33.32 -14.97
C ILE A 149 -10.85 31.87 -15.35
N GLN A 150 -11.01 31.63 -16.65
CA GLN A 150 -11.10 30.29 -17.18
C GLN A 150 -9.70 29.71 -17.33
N THR A 151 -9.51 28.45 -16.93
CA THR A 151 -8.21 27.79 -16.95
C THR A 151 -8.34 26.34 -17.40
N ASP A 152 -7.43 25.89 -18.26
CA ASP A 152 -7.01 24.50 -18.34
C ASP A 152 -5.76 24.22 -17.47
N CYS A 153 -5.19 23.01 -17.58
CA CYS A 153 -4.05 22.62 -16.76
C CYS A 153 -2.79 23.48 -16.96
N ALA A 154 -2.47 23.89 -18.19
CA ALA A 154 -1.32 24.74 -18.47
C ALA A 154 -1.61 26.20 -18.11
N ASP A 155 -2.84 26.66 -18.34
CA ASP A 155 -3.31 28.00 -18.00
C ASP A 155 -3.14 28.31 -16.52
N ALA A 156 -3.47 27.36 -15.65
CA ALA A 156 -3.36 27.56 -14.20
C ALA A 156 -1.92 27.93 -13.80
N LEU A 157 -0.94 27.25 -14.40
CA LEU A 157 0.48 27.52 -14.16
C LEU A 157 0.92 28.86 -14.73
N VAL A 158 0.59 29.14 -16.00
CA VAL A 158 1.00 30.39 -16.68
C VAL A 158 0.33 31.59 -16.01
N GLY A 159 -0.96 31.46 -15.69
CA GLY A 159 -1.76 32.49 -15.06
C GLY A 159 -1.24 32.90 -13.69
N LEU A 160 -0.91 31.95 -12.82
CA LEU A 160 -0.33 32.26 -11.50
C LEU A 160 0.99 33.03 -11.62
N ARG A 161 1.88 32.61 -12.54
CA ARG A 161 3.16 33.28 -12.76
C ARG A 161 2.98 34.70 -13.31
N TRP A 162 2.06 34.90 -14.25
CA TRP A 162 1.75 36.21 -14.83
C TRP A 162 1.13 37.16 -13.81
N ILE A 163 0.18 36.69 -13.01
CA ILE A 163 -0.48 37.49 -11.97
C ILE A 163 0.55 37.97 -10.94
N PHE A 164 1.38 37.07 -10.41
CA PHE A 164 2.42 37.46 -9.46
C PHE A 164 3.43 38.44 -10.07
N ALA A 165 3.84 38.21 -11.33
CA ALA A 165 4.76 39.11 -12.02
C ALA A 165 4.16 40.51 -12.20
N ARG A 166 2.86 40.60 -12.56
CA ARG A 166 2.14 41.86 -12.72
C ARG A 166 1.96 42.61 -11.40
N MET A 167 1.67 41.90 -10.31
CA MET A 167 1.57 42.50 -8.96
C MET A 167 2.89 43.13 -8.53
N ASN A 168 4.01 42.51 -8.89
CA ASN A 168 5.34 42.90 -8.42
C ASN A 168 6.20 43.60 -9.48
N SER A 169 5.62 44.02 -10.62
CA SER A 169 6.35 44.66 -11.71
C SER A 169 7.60 43.87 -12.15
N LEU A 170 7.50 42.54 -12.21
CA LEU A 170 8.56 41.64 -12.71
C LEU A 170 8.35 41.37 -14.20
N PRO A 171 9.42 41.04 -14.96
CA PRO A 171 9.27 40.61 -16.34
C PRO A 171 8.67 39.21 -16.39
N VAL A 172 7.75 38.96 -17.31
CA VAL A 172 7.29 37.61 -17.65
C VAL A 172 7.38 37.38 -19.15
N ALA A 173 7.61 36.13 -19.55
CA ALA A 173 7.56 35.67 -20.93
C ALA A 173 7.29 34.16 -20.97
N ASN A 174 6.50 33.71 -21.95
CA ASN A 174 6.18 32.31 -22.20
C ASN A 174 6.25 32.00 -23.70
N THR A 175 6.58 30.75 -24.01
CA THR A 175 6.60 30.22 -25.37
C THR A 175 5.16 29.93 -25.81
N VAL A 176 4.78 30.42 -26.99
CA VAL A 176 3.44 30.20 -27.57
C VAL A 176 3.44 29.16 -28.71
N ALA A 177 2.39 28.35 -28.79
CA ALA A 177 2.34 27.05 -29.48
C ALA A 177 2.70 27.06 -30.97
N ASP A 178 2.36 28.12 -31.68
CA ASP A 178 2.47 28.10 -33.14
C ASP A 178 3.74 28.73 -33.71
N THR A 179 4.26 29.75 -33.03
CA THR A 179 5.44 30.48 -33.52
C THR A 179 6.71 30.04 -32.80
N GLY A 180 6.59 29.36 -31.65
CA GLY A 180 7.71 29.12 -30.74
C GLY A 180 8.34 30.42 -30.22
N GLY A 181 7.68 31.55 -30.44
CA GLY A 181 8.13 32.87 -30.02
C GLY A 181 7.80 33.11 -28.55
N LEU A 182 8.51 34.07 -27.95
CA LEU A 182 8.23 34.52 -26.60
C LEU A 182 7.18 35.64 -26.61
N PHE A 183 6.08 35.41 -25.89
CA PHE A 183 5.09 36.42 -25.57
C PHE A 183 5.24 36.81 -24.09
N GLY A 184 5.32 38.09 -23.78
CA GLY A 184 5.59 38.54 -22.41
C GLY A 184 4.98 39.90 -22.11
N HIS A 185 5.30 40.45 -20.93
CA HIS A 185 4.85 41.77 -20.47
C HIS A 185 5.13 42.92 -21.46
N TYR A 186 6.14 42.74 -22.32
CA TYR A 186 6.53 43.69 -23.36
C TYR A 186 5.76 43.54 -24.67
N SER A 187 4.92 42.52 -24.79
CA SER A 187 4.19 42.20 -26.01
C SER A 187 2.86 42.97 -26.07
N MET A 188 2.81 44.03 -26.86
CA MET A 188 1.60 44.87 -26.99
C MET A 188 0.94 44.69 -28.36
N LYS A 189 -0.34 44.28 -28.36
CA LYS A 189 -1.15 44.23 -29.59
C LYS A 189 -1.77 45.60 -29.88
N LYS A 190 -1.91 45.96 -31.15
CA LYS A 190 -2.48 47.25 -31.58
C LYS A 190 -3.90 47.46 -31.05
N GLU A 191 -4.74 46.42 -31.08
CA GLU A 191 -6.13 46.48 -30.62
C GLU A 191 -6.27 46.62 -29.11
N TRP A 192 -5.22 46.38 -28.33
CA TRP A 192 -5.24 46.50 -26.86
C TRP A 192 -4.97 47.91 -26.36
N ARG A 193 -4.54 48.82 -27.21
CA ARG A 193 -4.28 50.23 -26.84
C ARG A 193 -5.53 50.97 -26.36
N LYS A 194 -6.72 50.39 -26.56
CA LYS A 194 -8.00 50.93 -26.10
C LYS A 194 -8.36 50.50 -24.68
N TYR A 195 -7.71 49.48 -24.13
CA TYR A 195 -8.03 48.96 -22.80
C TYR A 195 -7.40 49.83 -21.72
N ASP A 196 -8.14 50.01 -20.64
CA ASP A 196 -7.67 50.78 -19.49
C ASP A 196 -6.73 49.95 -18.62
N THR A 197 -5.84 50.64 -17.90
CA THR A 197 -4.93 50.04 -16.92
C THR A 197 -5.38 50.39 -15.51
N ALA A 198 -5.19 49.47 -14.57
CA ALA A 198 -5.54 49.68 -13.17
C ALA A 198 -4.38 49.28 -12.24
N THR A 199 -4.43 49.76 -10.99
CA THR A 199 -3.42 49.37 -9.99
C THR A 199 -3.59 47.91 -9.59
N ASN A 200 -4.82 47.51 -9.29
CA ASN A 200 -5.18 46.12 -9.03
C ASN A 200 -5.15 45.35 -10.34
N TRP A 201 -4.48 44.19 -10.36
CA TRP A 201 -4.32 43.40 -11.57
C TRP A 201 -5.66 42.87 -12.11
N TYR A 202 -6.62 42.56 -11.24
CA TYR A 202 -7.92 41.99 -11.64
C TYR A 202 -8.90 43.05 -12.17
N ASP A 203 -8.61 44.33 -11.95
CA ASP A 203 -9.35 45.47 -12.51
C ASP A 203 -8.66 46.04 -13.77
N ASP A 204 -7.47 45.54 -14.13
CA ASP A 204 -6.64 46.01 -15.25
C ASP A 204 -7.07 45.30 -16.55
N GLU A 205 -7.93 45.94 -17.34
CA GLU A 205 -8.47 45.37 -18.57
C GLU A 205 -7.38 45.00 -19.58
N LEU A 206 -6.32 45.82 -19.68
CA LEU A 206 -5.18 45.54 -20.55
C LEU A 206 -4.45 44.27 -20.11
N PHE A 207 -4.18 44.13 -18.82
CA PHE A 207 -3.56 42.91 -18.28
C PHE A 207 -4.46 41.69 -18.47
N MET A 208 -5.75 41.79 -18.18
CA MET A 208 -6.68 40.66 -18.31
C MET A 208 -6.83 40.20 -19.76
N ALA A 209 -6.84 41.13 -20.73
CA ALA A 209 -6.82 40.80 -22.16
C ALA A 209 -5.52 40.09 -22.57
N ALA A 210 -4.38 40.53 -22.05
CA ALA A 210 -3.10 39.89 -22.34
C ALA A 210 -2.96 38.51 -21.67
N LEU A 211 -3.45 38.37 -20.44
CA LEU A 211 -3.47 37.12 -19.71
C LEU A 211 -4.36 36.08 -20.41
N ASP A 212 -5.55 36.47 -20.85
CA ASP A 212 -6.43 35.59 -21.63
C ASP A 212 -5.78 35.14 -22.94
N TYR A 213 -5.08 36.06 -23.61
CA TYR A 213 -4.38 35.79 -24.85
C TYR A 213 -3.23 34.79 -24.68
N VAL A 214 -2.37 34.95 -23.68
CA VAL A 214 -1.25 34.02 -23.47
C VAL A 214 -1.76 32.63 -23.10
N MET A 215 -2.77 32.53 -22.22
CA MET A 215 -3.39 31.26 -21.82
C MET A 215 -3.98 30.53 -23.03
N ASN A 216 -4.68 31.24 -23.92
CA ASN A 216 -5.19 30.65 -25.17
C ASN A 216 -4.11 30.12 -26.14
N LEU A 217 -2.85 30.51 -25.97
CA LEU A 217 -1.74 30.16 -26.87
C LEU A 217 -0.65 29.32 -26.20
N THR A 218 -0.80 29.01 -24.91
CA THR A 218 0.08 28.12 -24.17
C THR A 218 -0.55 26.74 -24.04
N SER A 219 0.28 25.71 -24.02
CA SER A 219 -0.13 24.37 -23.67
C SER A 219 0.99 23.68 -22.89
N THR A 220 0.73 22.47 -22.40
CA THR A 220 1.76 21.65 -21.74
C THR A 220 2.99 21.41 -22.64
N ARG A 221 2.80 21.41 -23.97
CA ARG A 221 3.88 21.29 -24.96
C ARG A 221 4.73 22.54 -25.11
N THR A 222 4.19 23.71 -24.78
CA THR A 222 4.92 24.97 -24.89
C THR A 222 5.60 25.32 -23.57
N VAL A 223 4.89 25.11 -22.46
CA VAL A 223 5.36 25.40 -21.10
C VAL A 223 6.61 24.60 -20.73
N VAL A 224 6.78 23.38 -21.26
CA VAL A 224 8.01 22.58 -21.04
C VAL A 224 9.28 23.32 -21.50
N ASN A 225 9.17 24.18 -22.53
CA ASN A 225 10.30 24.98 -23.03
C ASN A 225 10.60 26.21 -22.17
N ASP A 226 9.60 26.66 -21.41
CA ASP A 226 9.70 27.76 -20.48
C ASP A 226 10.36 27.35 -19.16
N GLY A 227 10.47 26.04 -18.92
CA GLY A 227 11.05 25.46 -17.71
C GLY A 227 12.45 24.86 -17.87
N PHE A 228 13.02 24.47 -16.74
CA PHE A 228 14.23 23.64 -16.65
C PHE A 228 14.06 22.57 -15.57
N PRO A 229 14.62 21.36 -15.74
CA PRO A 229 14.53 20.30 -14.76
C PRO A 229 15.27 20.66 -13.48
N VAL A 230 14.61 20.42 -12.36
CA VAL A 230 15.11 20.79 -11.04
C VAL A 230 15.78 19.63 -10.33
N ARG A 231 16.69 19.98 -9.43
CA ARG A 231 17.23 19.09 -8.40
C ARG A 231 16.11 18.66 -7.46
N ILE A 232 16.13 17.40 -7.06
CA ILE A 232 15.19 16.79 -6.13
C ILE A 232 15.79 16.97 -4.73
N ASP A 233 15.55 18.15 -4.16
CA ASP A 233 15.87 18.55 -2.79
C ASP A 233 14.95 19.69 -2.33
N LYS A 234 15.13 20.19 -1.10
CA LYS A 234 14.27 21.24 -0.52
C LYS A 234 14.34 22.56 -1.30
N GLU A 235 15.49 22.87 -1.91
CA GLU A 235 15.71 24.09 -2.68
C GLU A 235 15.16 24.01 -4.11
N GLY A 236 15.18 22.82 -4.71
CA GLY A 236 14.70 22.56 -6.06
C GLY A 236 13.19 22.31 -6.13
N LEU A 237 12.57 21.78 -5.08
CA LEU A 237 11.13 21.43 -5.04
C LEU A 237 10.22 22.44 -4.34
N ILE A 238 10.59 23.73 -4.32
CA ILE A 238 9.78 24.79 -3.70
C ILE A 238 8.43 25.00 -4.39
N ALA A 239 7.47 25.63 -3.68
CA ALA A 239 6.24 26.12 -4.30
C ALA A 239 6.56 27.06 -5.49
N GLY A 240 5.86 26.85 -6.61
CA GLY A 240 6.11 27.52 -7.88
C GLY A 240 6.87 26.67 -8.90
N THR A 241 7.52 25.59 -8.45
CA THR A 241 7.91 24.48 -9.34
C THR A 241 6.67 23.73 -9.82
N PHE A 242 6.80 22.99 -10.92
CA PHE A 242 5.65 22.42 -11.60
C PHE A 242 5.98 21.10 -12.28
N ILE A 243 4.95 20.29 -12.47
CA ILE A 243 5.03 18.95 -13.02
C ILE A 243 4.29 18.96 -14.35
N ILE A 244 4.98 18.55 -15.41
CA ILE A 244 4.39 18.32 -16.73
C ILE A 244 4.39 16.82 -16.98
N THR A 245 3.28 16.29 -17.50
CA THR A 245 3.17 14.92 -18.02
C THR A 245 2.59 14.99 -19.44
N GLN A 246 3.18 14.30 -20.41
CA GLN A 246 2.78 14.30 -21.82
C GLN A 246 2.66 12.86 -22.35
N ASN A 247 1.44 12.41 -22.63
CA ASN A 247 1.17 11.05 -23.11
C ASN A 247 0.35 11.05 -24.39
N ASN A 248 0.90 10.53 -25.49
CA ASN A 248 0.21 10.18 -26.74
C ASN A 248 -0.69 11.26 -27.41
N GLY A 249 -0.56 12.53 -27.01
CA GLY A 249 -1.40 13.63 -27.48
C GLY A 249 -1.94 14.49 -26.34
N SER A 250 -2.20 13.87 -25.18
CA SER A 250 -2.54 14.55 -23.93
C SER A 250 -1.33 15.20 -23.29
N GLY A 251 -1.55 16.29 -22.58
CA GLY A 251 -0.65 16.68 -21.51
C GLY A 251 -1.39 17.19 -20.29
N HIS A 252 -0.78 17.04 -19.14
CA HIS A 252 -1.26 17.55 -17.88
C HIS A 252 -0.17 18.39 -17.22
N ALA A 253 -0.57 19.47 -16.57
CA ALA A 253 0.31 20.33 -15.81
C ALA A 253 -0.25 20.52 -14.40
N LYS A 254 0.64 20.46 -13.41
CA LYS A 254 0.35 20.74 -12.00
C LYS A 254 1.39 21.70 -11.47
N ILE A 255 1.02 22.62 -10.59
CA ILE A 255 1.97 23.50 -9.90
C ILE A 255 2.08 23.09 -8.45
N ILE A 256 3.30 22.98 -7.92
CA ILE A 256 3.54 22.78 -6.49
C ILE A 256 3.19 24.08 -5.79
N THR A 257 2.28 23.99 -4.82
CA THR A 257 1.73 25.15 -4.10
C THR A 257 2.00 25.11 -2.62
N GLU A 258 2.22 23.93 -2.05
CA GLU A 258 2.51 23.77 -0.63
C GLU A 258 3.64 22.76 -0.43
N THR A 259 4.53 23.04 0.52
CA THR A 259 5.68 22.20 0.85
C THR A 259 5.81 22.09 2.37
N HIS A 260 5.84 20.87 2.90
CA HIS A 260 5.85 20.59 4.35
C HIS A 260 7.02 19.67 4.73
N TYR A 261 8.25 20.09 4.44
CA TYR A 261 9.44 19.27 4.64
C TYR A 261 9.78 19.03 6.12
N ASP A 262 9.44 19.99 6.98
CA ASP A 262 9.82 19.97 8.40
C ASP A 262 8.69 19.51 9.32
N GLU A 263 7.48 19.32 8.77
CA GLU A 263 6.33 18.82 9.51
C GLU A 263 6.26 17.29 9.39
N ALA A 264 6.65 16.57 10.45
CA ALA A 264 6.72 15.11 10.44
C ALA A 264 5.39 14.44 10.00
N THR A 265 4.26 15.06 10.33
CA THR A 265 2.90 14.54 10.10
C THR A 265 2.31 14.83 8.72
N GLU A 266 2.93 15.69 7.91
CA GLU A 266 2.42 16.09 6.59
C GLU A 266 3.21 15.45 5.45
N LEU A 267 2.63 15.30 4.26
CA LEU A 267 3.42 14.92 3.08
C LEU A 267 4.17 16.13 2.51
N PRO A 268 5.36 15.92 1.92
CA PRO A 268 6.28 17.02 1.66
C PRO A 268 5.80 17.99 0.58
N VAL A 269 4.91 17.56 -0.33
CA VAL A 269 4.56 18.33 -1.53
C VAL A 269 3.06 18.15 -1.86
N TYR A 270 2.36 19.28 -2.02
CA TYR A 270 1.02 19.33 -2.59
C TYR A 270 0.99 20.20 -3.85
N THR A 271 0.11 19.81 -4.76
CA THR A 271 -0.05 20.46 -6.05
C THR A 271 -1.48 20.96 -6.25
N LEU A 272 -1.61 22.03 -7.04
CA LEU A 272 -2.87 22.45 -7.64
C LEU A 272 -2.84 22.18 -9.15
N ALA A 273 -3.95 21.68 -9.68
CA ALA A 273 -4.10 21.44 -11.11
C ALA A 273 -5.50 21.81 -11.60
N SER A 274 -5.58 22.35 -12.81
CA SER A 274 -6.84 22.41 -13.56
C SER A 274 -6.92 21.24 -14.54
N THR A 275 -7.98 21.17 -15.34
CA THR A 275 -8.25 20.09 -16.30
C THR A 275 -8.53 20.66 -17.69
N SER A 276 -8.44 19.84 -18.74
CA SER A 276 -8.88 20.23 -20.10
C SER A 276 -10.37 19.89 -20.30
N PRO A 277 -11.14 20.64 -21.11
CA PRO A 277 -10.78 21.91 -21.78
C PRO A 277 -10.75 23.09 -20.81
N ARG A 278 -10.31 24.28 -21.27
CA ARG A 278 -10.32 25.53 -20.50
C ARG A 278 -11.73 25.93 -20.08
N ALA A 279 -12.00 26.07 -18.78
CA ALA A 279 -13.25 26.67 -18.28
C ALA A 279 -13.11 27.25 -16.88
N LEU A 280 -14.16 27.92 -16.41
CA LEU A 280 -14.25 28.43 -15.04
C LEU A 280 -14.46 27.28 -14.06
N ARG A 281 -13.47 26.97 -13.21
CA ARG A 281 -13.53 25.86 -12.24
C ARG A 281 -12.63 26.07 -11.03
N VAL A 282 -12.86 25.23 -10.03
CA VAL A 282 -11.98 25.06 -8.87
C VAL A 282 -10.77 24.22 -9.30
N LEU A 283 -9.58 24.55 -8.83
CA LEU A 283 -8.39 23.73 -9.00
C LEU A 283 -8.47 22.49 -8.10
N ALA A 284 -8.03 21.34 -8.62
CA ALA A 284 -7.88 20.14 -7.82
C ALA A 284 -6.61 20.23 -6.99
N LYS A 285 -6.73 20.15 -5.66
CA LYS A 285 -5.60 19.94 -4.75
C LYS A 285 -5.27 18.45 -4.72
N GLU A 286 -4.02 18.12 -4.99
CA GLU A 286 -3.53 16.75 -5.05
C GLU A 286 -2.23 16.61 -4.28
N VAL A 287 -2.11 15.53 -3.51
CA VAL A 287 -0.84 15.14 -2.90
C VAL A 287 0.09 14.60 -3.98
N PHE A 288 1.38 14.93 -3.90
CA PHE A 288 2.39 14.33 -4.77
C PHE A 288 2.75 12.91 -4.30
N LEU A 289 2.28 11.90 -5.03
CA LEU A 289 2.47 10.47 -4.73
C LEU A 289 2.90 9.67 -5.96
N ASP A 290 3.58 10.33 -6.89
CA ASP A 290 3.91 9.78 -8.19
C ASP A 290 4.93 8.63 -8.07
N GLN A 291 4.48 7.42 -8.41
CA GLN A 291 5.31 6.21 -8.40
C GLN A 291 6.21 6.12 -9.64
N ASP A 292 5.65 6.52 -10.79
CA ASP A 292 6.33 6.42 -12.08
C ASP A 292 7.48 7.43 -12.17
N TRP A 293 8.67 6.90 -12.45
CA TRP A 293 9.86 7.68 -12.75
C TRP A 293 9.65 8.64 -13.92
N PRO A 294 10.08 9.91 -13.79
CA PRO A 294 10.09 10.88 -14.87
C PRO A 294 10.86 10.37 -16.10
N TYR A 295 10.35 10.66 -17.28
CA TYR A 295 11.05 10.42 -18.55
C TYR A 295 11.15 11.75 -19.29
N LYS A 296 12.36 12.11 -19.71
CA LYS A 296 12.63 13.37 -20.41
C LYS A 296 11.72 13.54 -21.62
N GLY A 297 11.06 14.68 -21.71
CA GLY A 297 10.08 15.05 -22.74
C GLY A 297 8.67 14.51 -22.51
N ASN A 298 8.46 13.57 -21.57
CA ASN A 298 7.15 13.06 -21.22
C ASN A 298 6.73 13.61 -19.85
N LYS A 299 7.44 13.20 -18.79
CA LYS A 299 7.12 13.56 -17.42
C LYS A 299 8.32 14.24 -16.79
N GLU A 300 8.18 15.48 -16.33
CA GLU A 300 9.28 16.29 -15.79
C GLU A 300 8.80 17.19 -14.65
N ILE A 301 9.61 17.33 -13.60
CA ILE A 301 9.48 18.38 -12.59
C ILE A 301 10.40 19.53 -12.97
N LEU A 302 9.81 20.71 -13.15
CA LEU A 302 10.44 21.88 -13.75
C LEU A 302 10.27 23.13 -12.87
N ALA A 303 11.19 24.08 -13.02
CA ALA A 303 11.03 25.45 -12.56
C ALA A 303 11.10 26.42 -13.74
N PHE A 304 10.46 27.59 -13.61
CA PHE A 304 10.43 28.59 -14.67
C PHE A 304 11.82 29.19 -14.93
N ARG A 305 12.14 29.37 -16.21
CA ARG A 305 13.29 30.16 -16.65
C ARG A 305 12.96 31.65 -16.57
N TRP A 306 13.94 32.46 -16.21
CA TRP A 306 13.75 33.90 -16.07
C TRP A 306 13.85 34.63 -17.41
N PRO A 307 12.91 35.54 -17.74
CA PRO A 307 13.09 36.46 -18.85
C PRO A 307 14.20 37.46 -18.56
N VAL A 308 15.17 37.58 -19.47
CA VAL A 308 16.30 38.51 -19.38
C VAL A 308 16.52 39.20 -20.72
N ILE A 309 17.10 40.39 -20.70
CA ILE A 309 17.45 41.12 -21.92
C ILE A 309 18.87 40.73 -22.34
N VAL A 310 19.00 40.13 -23.53
CA VAL A 310 20.29 39.87 -24.19
C VAL A 310 20.26 40.55 -25.54
N ASN A 311 21.26 41.39 -25.84
CA ASN A 311 21.34 42.13 -27.10
C ASN A 311 20.08 42.94 -27.46
N SER A 312 19.43 43.55 -26.46
CA SER A 312 18.16 44.30 -26.61
C SER A 312 16.96 43.44 -27.03
N THR A 313 17.03 42.12 -26.81
CA THR A 313 15.93 41.18 -27.03
C THR A 313 15.65 40.41 -25.75
N TRP A 314 14.36 40.22 -25.46
CA TRP A 314 13.96 39.35 -24.36
C TRP A 314 14.17 37.89 -24.74
N VAL A 315 14.88 37.18 -23.88
CA VAL A 315 15.14 35.74 -24.01
C VAL A 315 14.92 35.09 -22.64
N LEU A 316 14.62 33.80 -22.62
CA LEU A 316 14.65 33.03 -21.38
C LEU A 316 16.10 32.67 -21.04
N GLN A 317 16.50 32.87 -19.79
CA GLN A 317 17.82 32.50 -19.26
C GLN A 317 18.12 31.02 -19.57
N LYS A 318 19.38 30.64 -19.83
CA LYS A 318 19.74 29.24 -20.11
C LYS A 318 19.36 28.33 -18.94
N LYS A 319 18.99 27.07 -19.25
CA LYS A 319 18.50 26.08 -18.27
C LYS A 319 19.52 25.82 -17.14
N ASP A 320 20.79 25.68 -17.51
CA ASP A 320 21.94 25.39 -16.64
C ASP A 320 22.46 26.60 -15.86
N ALA A 321 21.87 27.79 -16.04
CA ALA A 321 22.30 28.99 -15.33
C ALA A 321 21.80 29.05 -13.88
N ARG A 322 20.92 28.13 -13.48
CA ARG A 322 20.28 28.11 -12.16
C ARG A 322 20.98 27.07 -11.26
N PRO A 323 21.31 27.39 -10.00
CA PRO A 323 21.94 26.43 -9.09
C PRO A 323 21.09 25.19 -8.78
N THR A 324 19.77 25.29 -8.97
CA THR A 324 18.82 24.19 -8.78
C THR A 324 18.61 23.36 -10.04
N TYR A 325 19.28 23.65 -11.15
CA TYR A 325 19.20 22.81 -12.36
C TYR A 325 19.82 21.43 -12.10
N SER A 326 19.09 20.37 -12.45
CA SER A 326 19.57 18.99 -12.37
C SER A 326 18.79 18.09 -13.33
N GLU A 327 19.46 17.07 -13.89
CA GLU A 327 18.81 16.02 -14.68
C GLU A 327 18.67 14.69 -13.88
N GLU A 328 18.93 14.70 -12.56
CA GLU A 328 18.96 13.47 -11.73
C GLU A 328 17.63 12.71 -11.71
N GLN A 329 16.50 13.40 -11.90
CA GLN A 329 15.18 12.78 -11.99
C GLN A 329 15.03 11.85 -13.22
N PHE A 330 15.99 11.85 -14.15
CA PHE A 330 16.06 10.97 -15.32
C PHE A 330 17.19 9.93 -15.23
N ASP A 331 17.93 9.88 -14.13
CA ASP A 331 19.10 9.01 -13.99
C ASP A 331 18.67 7.56 -13.75
N PRO A 332 19.00 6.62 -14.67
CA PRO A 332 18.63 5.22 -14.51
C PRO A 332 19.30 4.56 -13.29
N SER A 333 20.48 5.02 -12.87
CA SER A 333 21.18 4.44 -11.71
C SER A 333 20.45 4.73 -10.39
N ILE A 334 19.83 5.91 -10.27
CA ILE A 334 19.02 6.26 -9.10
C ILE A 334 17.70 5.47 -9.12
N LYS A 335 17.13 5.23 -10.31
CA LYS A 335 15.94 4.39 -10.47
C LYS A 335 16.17 2.93 -10.04
N GLU A 336 17.37 2.40 -10.23
CA GLU A 336 17.75 1.07 -9.74
C GLU A 336 17.82 1.02 -8.21
N GLU A 337 18.24 2.12 -7.56
CA GLU A 337 18.30 2.24 -6.10
C GLU A 337 16.90 2.44 -5.48
N PHE A 338 16.02 3.19 -6.15
CA PHE A 338 14.69 3.56 -5.67
C PHE A 338 13.61 3.10 -6.66
N PRO A 339 12.97 1.94 -6.43
CA PRO A 339 11.97 1.37 -7.35
C PRO A 339 10.81 2.31 -7.69
N ALA A 340 10.40 3.14 -6.72
CA ALA A 340 9.35 4.15 -6.88
C ALA A 340 9.92 5.57 -6.75
N PHE A 341 9.50 6.47 -7.66
CA PHE A 341 10.03 7.83 -7.70
C PHE A 341 9.72 8.65 -6.44
N ILE A 342 8.54 8.46 -5.84
CA ILE A 342 8.21 9.11 -4.58
C ILE A 342 9.17 8.74 -3.43
N GLN A 343 9.74 7.53 -3.43
CA GLN A 343 10.72 7.14 -2.41
C GLN A 343 11.99 7.98 -2.55
N PHE A 344 12.45 8.19 -3.80
CA PHE A 344 13.58 9.06 -4.08
C PHE A 344 13.29 10.51 -3.67
N VAL A 345 12.10 11.02 -3.95
CA VAL A 345 11.71 12.37 -3.51
C VAL A 345 11.71 12.45 -1.98
N LEU A 346 11.06 11.51 -1.29
CA LEU A 346 11.00 11.48 0.17
C LEU A 346 12.39 11.37 0.80
N SER A 347 13.27 10.51 0.28
CA SER A 347 14.62 10.32 0.81
C SER A 347 15.49 11.58 0.71
N ARG A 348 15.17 12.48 -0.23
CA ARG A 348 15.90 13.74 -0.43
C ARG A 348 15.31 14.93 0.32
N VAL A 349 13.99 15.02 0.44
CA VAL A 349 13.33 16.21 1.02
C VAL A 349 12.92 16.03 2.47
N LYS A 350 12.88 14.79 2.99
CA LYS A 350 12.33 14.52 4.31
C LYS A 350 13.11 13.43 5.05
N GLU A 351 13.86 13.84 6.08
CA GLU A 351 14.70 12.94 6.90
C GLU A 351 13.88 11.91 7.68
N SER A 352 12.67 12.27 8.11
CA SER A 352 11.74 11.38 8.81
C SER A 352 10.31 11.72 8.43
N TYR A 353 9.51 10.73 8.08
CA TYR A 353 8.06 10.87 7.87
C TYR A 353 7.33 9.71 8.53
N ASP A 354 6.07 9.93 8.89
CA ASP A 354 5.19 8.89 9.42
C ASP A 354 4.51 8.13 8.26
N PRO A 355 4.84 6.85 8.01
CA PRO A 355 4.19 6.06 6.96
C PRO A 355 2.69 5.90 7.18
N LEU A 356 2.20 5.94 8.42
CA LEU A 356 0.78 5.85 8.72
C LEU A 356 0.02 7.07 8.20
N LYS A 357 0.63 8.27 8.25
CA LYS A 357 0.04 9.49 7.69
C LYS A 357 -0.09 9.42 6.18
N LEU A 358 0.87 8.80 5.49
CA LEU A 358 0.78 8.57 4.05
C LEU A 358 -0.47 7.77 3.69
N VAL A 359 -0.79 6.73 4.46
CA VAL A 359 -2.01 5.93 4.28
C VAL A 359 -3.28 6.75 4.54
N GLU A 360 -3.33 7.51 5.64
CA GLU A 360 -4.48 8.37 5.96
C GLU A 360 -4.72 9.41 4.85
N MET A 361 -3.65 10.02 4.34
CA MET A 361 -3.72 10.98 3.26
C MET A 361 -4.09 10.35 1.92
N GLY A 362 -3.61 9.15 1.63
CA GLY A 362 -4.02 8.37 0.46
C GLY A 362 -5.53 8.06 0.48
N VAL A 363 -6.05 7.64 1.64
CA VAL A 363 -7.50 7.45 1.85
C VAL A 363 -8.27 8.75 1.61
N ASN A 364 -7.78 9.88 2.14
CA ASN A 364 -8.43 11.19 1.97
C ASN A 364 -8.38 11.68 0.52
N ASP A 365 -7.26 11.50 -0.17
CA ASP A 365 -7.09 11.87 -1.58
C ASP A 365 -8.00 11.06 -2.50
N ILE A 366 -8.10 9.74 -2.27
CA ILE A 366 -9.04 8.87 -3.00
C ILE A 366 -10.49 9.26 -2.70
N THR A 367 -10.82 9.53 -1.44
CA THR A 367 -12.16 10.01 -1.03
C THR A 367 -12.53 11.30 -1.76
N GLY A 368 -11.68 12.33 -1.67
CA GLY A 368 -11.92 13.62 -2.30
C GLY A 368 -12.00 13.52 -3.82
N TYR A 369 -11.18 12.68 -4.45
CA TYR A 369 -11.25 12.45 -5.89
C TYR A 369 -12.54 11.72 -6.31
N ALA A 370 -12.99 10.74 -5.52
CA ALA A 370 -14.25 10.06 -5.75
C ALA A 370 -15.45 11.01 -5.58
N GLU A 371 -15.44 11.89 -4.58
CA GLU A 371 -16.48 12.93 -4.40
C GLU A 371 -16.55 13.91 -5.58
N GLN A 372 -15.40 14.34 -6.11
CA GLN A 372 -15.36 15.15 -7.33
C GLN A 372 -16.00 14.40 -8.51
N ARG A 373 -15.71 13.11 -8.65
CA ARG A 373 -16.35 12.26 -9.67
C ARG A 373 -17.86 12.18 -9.46
N VAL A 374 -18.36 12.08 -8.22
CA VAL A 374 -19.81 12.04 -7.94
C VAL A 374 -20.49 13.26 -8.54
N GLN A 375 -19.94 14.46 -8.29
CA GLN A 375 -20.51 15.70 -8.82
C GLN A 375 -20.55 15.73 -10.35
N ILE A 376 -19.50 15.23 -11.01
CA ILE A 376 -19.42 15.19 -12.49
C ILE A 376 -20.40 14.18 -13.06
N VAL A 377 -20.52 13.00 -12.44
CA VAL A 377 -21.47 11.95 -12.85
C VAL A 377 -22.91 12.45 -12.78
N THR A 378 -23.30 13.07 -11.66
CA THR A 378 -24.67 13.57 -11.47
C THR A 378 -24.99 14.73 -12.42
N LYS A 379 -24.10 15.72 -12.55
CA LYS A 379 -24.30 16.86 -13.48
C LYS A 379 -24.29 16.41 -14.93
N GLY A 380 -23.41 15.47 -15.28
CA GLY A 380 -23.29 14.92 -16.62
C GLY A 380 -24.54 14.18 -17.06
N TYR A 381 -25.11 13.35 -16.19
CA TYR A 381 -26.37 12.66 -16.47
C TYR A 381 -27.52 13.65 -16.76
N GLU A 382 -27.66 14.70 -15.95
CA GLU A 382 -28.69 15.73 -16.16
C GLU A 382 -28.45 16.61 -17.40
N TYR A 383 -27.20 16.75 -17.84
CA TYR A 383 -26.86 17.35 -19.12
C TYR A 383 -27.25 16.42 -20.28
N CYS A 384 -26.87 15.14 -20.21
CA CYS A 384 -27.07 14.15 -21.26
C CYS A 384 -28.55 13.76 -21.48
N LYS A 385 -29.43 13.99 -20.50
CA LYS A 385 -30.88 13.88 -20.70
C LYS A 385 -31.44 14.89 -21.71
N ARG A 386 -30.73 15.99 -21.95
CA ARG A 386 -31.19 17.11 -22.79
C ARG A 386 -30.31 17.35 -24.02
N ASN A 387 -29.15 16.71 -24.11
CA ASN A 387 -28.12 16.97 -25.12
C ASN A 387 -27.58 15.65 -25.69
N ASP A 388 -26.92 15.72 -26.84
CA ASP A 388 -26.27 14.55 -27.43
C ASP A 388 -25.04 14.16 -26.61
N CYS A 389 -25.07 12.94 -26.05
CA CYS A 389 -23.98 12.30 -25.34
C CYS A 389 -23.66 10.92 -25.91
N ARG A 390 -23.90 10.70 -27.22
CA ARG A 390 -23.43 9.47 -27.88
C ARG A 390 -21.90 9.45 -27.93
N PRO A 391 -21.26 8.26 -27.97
CA PRO A 391 -19.81 8.14 -27.99
C PRO A 391 -19.07 9.12 -28.94
N GLY A 392 -18.24 9.98 -28.34
CA GLY A 392 -17.49 11.08 -28.96
C GLY A 392 -18.33 12.26 -29.49
N SER A 393 -19.54 12.45 -29.02
CA SER A 393 -20.16 13.77 -29.08
C SER A 393 -19.48 14.68 -28.05
N ALA A 394 -19.61 16.00 -28.19
CA ALA A 394 -19.08 16.94 -27.19
C ALA A 394 -19.64 16.65 -25.79
N GLY A 395 -20.90 16.23 -25.68
CA GLY A 395 -21.50 15.84 -24.40
C GLY A 395 -20.88 14.58 -23.79
N ASP A 396 -20.50 13.59 -24.60
CA ASP A 396 -19.78 12.40 -24.12
C ASP A 396 -18.34 12.73 -23.71
N GLU A 397 -17.68 13.64 -24.43
CA GLU A 397 -16.31 14.09 -24.11
C GLU A 397 -16.28 14.90 -22.81
N ASP A 398 -17.22 15.84 -22.65
CA ASP A 398 -17.29 16.71 -21.46
C ASP A 398 -17.71 15.95 -20.19
N TRP A 399 -18.61 14.97 -20.33
CA TRP A 399 -19.28 14.33 -19.18
C TRP A 399 -18.99 12.84 -19.01
N GLY A 400 -18.27 12.24 -19.97
CA GLY A 400 -17.67 10.92 -19.83
C GLY A 400 -16.59 10.91 -18.74
N THR A 401 -16.35 9.74 -18.16
CA THR A 401 -15.36 9.57 -17.09
C THR A 401 -14.20 8.59 -17.37
N PRO A 402 -13.89 8.09 -18.57
CA PRO A 402 -12.90 7.01 -18.72
C PRO A 402 -11.53 7.39 -18.15
N SER A 403 -11.03 8.59 -18.43
CA SER A 403 -9.76 9.09 -17.88
C SER A 403 -9.81 9.28 -16.36
N ARG A 404 -10.98 9.68 -15.83
CA ARG A 404 -11.16 9.85 -14.38
C ARG A 404 -11.23 8.50 -13.67
N ASP A 405 -11.86 7.51 -14.30
CA ASP A 405 -12.01 6.15 -13.79
C ASP A 405 -10.63 5.47 -13.72
N ALA A 406 -9.85 5.57 -14.79
CA ALA A 406 -8.46 5.10 -14.82
C ALA A 406 -7.59 5.79 -13.76
N LYS A 407 -7.74 7.11 -13.56
CA LYS A 407 -6.99 7.85 -12.53
C LYS A 407 -7.40 7.44 -11.10
N LEU A 408 -8.68 7.19 -10.84
CA LEU A 408 -9.15 6.70 -9.54
C LEU A 408 -8.58 5.31 -9.24
N LEU A 409 -8.60 4.39 -10.21
CA LEU A 409 -7.98 3.08 -10.06
C LEU A 409 -6.46 3.18 -9.84
N LYS A 410 -5.79 4.07 -10.58
CA LYS A 410 -4.36 4.33 -10.38
C LYS A 410 -4.05 4.82 -8.97
N LYS A 411 -4.89 5.69 -8.38
CA LYS A 411 -4.69 6.14 -7.00
C LYS A 411 -4.73 5.00 -5.99
N PHE A 412 -5.66 4.03 -6.13
CA PHE A 412 -5.64 2.83 -5.27
C PHE A 412 -4.33 2.06 -5.43
N HIS A 413 -3.92 1.82 -6.67
CA HIS A 413 -2.70 1.08 -6.98
C HIS A 413 -1.43 1.78 -6.45
N ASP A 414 -1.33 3.09 -6.62
CA ASP A 414 -0.18 3.87 -6.15
C ASP A 414 -0.04 3.78 -4.62
N ILE A 415 -1.14 3.81 -3.87
CA ILE A 415 -1.11 3.61 -2.40
C ILE A 415 -0.79 2.16 -2.04
N ASP A 416 -1.34 1.16 -2.75
CA ASP A 416 -1.01 -0.25 -2.48
C ASP A 416 0.48 -0.52 -2.62
N MET A 417 1.12 0.05 -3.65
CA MET A 417 2.57 -0.09 -3.84
C MET A 417 3.33 0.53 -2.66
N LEU A 418 2.96 1.74 -2.23
CA LEU A 418 3.58 2.38 -1.07
C LEU A 418 3.37 1.58 0.23
N VAL A 419 2.17 1.07 0.45
CA VAL A 419 1.85 0.23 1.60
C VAL A 419 2.69 -1.05 1.59
N LYS A 420 2.85 -1.69 0.42
CA LYS A 420 3.67 -2.88 0.26
C LYS A 420 5.15 -2.59 0.52
N GLU A 421 5.66 -1.49 -0.01
CA GLU A 421 7.07 -1.10 0.11
C GLU A 421 7.43 -0.68 1.54
N PHE A 422 6.59 0.15 2.17
CA PHE A 422 6.82 0.62 3.53
C PHE A 422 6.36 -0.36 4.60
N GLY A 423 5.56 -1.37 4.25
CA GLY A 423 5.08 -2.39 5.19
C GLY A 423 6.21 -3.17 5.86
N ASN A 424 7.35 -3.33 5.20
CA ASN A 424 8.55 -3.97 5.78
C ASN A 424 9.19 -3.12 6.88
N PHE A 425 9.08 -1.80 6.79
CA PHE A 425 9.66 -0.85 7.75
C PHE A 425 8.68 -0.42 8.85
N SER A 426 7.38 -0.52 8.58
CA SER A 426 6.31 -0.12 9.49
C SER A 426 5.26 -1.25 9.61
N PRO A 427 5.47 -2.23 10.50
CA PRO A 427 4.50 -3.29 10.75
C PRO A 427 3.10 -2.71 11.05
N GLY A 428 2.06 -3.31 10.47
CA GLY A 428 0.67 -2.85 10.62
C GLY A 428 0.22 -1.77 9.61
N LEU A 429 1.10 -1.30 8.72
CA LEU A 429 0.73 -0.33 7.67
C LEU A 429 -0.36 -0.87 6.73
N ASN A 430 -0.27 -2.14 6.34
CA ASN A 430 -1.31 -2.81 5.54
C ASN A 430 -2.65 -2.86 6.28
N ASP A 431 -2.64 -3.24 7.56
CA ASP A 431 -3.87 -3.31 8.36
C ASP A 431 -4.49 -1.93 8.51
N ARG A 432 -3.68 -0.88 8.66
CA ARG A 432 -4.13 0.52 8.70
C ARG A 432 -4.76 0.94 7.37
N TRP A 433 -4.16 0.56 6.25
CA TRP A 433 -4.68 0.84 4.91
C TRP A 433 -6.03 0.16 4.68
N VAL A 434 -6.11 -1.15 4.94
CA VAL A 434 -7.34 -1.93 4.81
C VAL A 434 -8.43 -1.40 5.75
N THR A 435 -8.07 -1.04 6.98
CA THR A 435 -9.01 -0.44 7.95
C THR A 435 -9.47 0.94 7.47
N GLY A 436 -8.58 1.77 6.95
CA GLY A 436 -8.89 3.07 6.38
C GLY A 436 -9.87 2.98 5.21
N LEU A 437 -9.65 2.04 4.29
CA LEU A 437 -10.56 1.78 3.17
C LEU A 437 -11.96 1.32 3.60
N ARG A 438 -12.04 0.52 4.67
CA ARG A 438 -13.32 0.05 5.23
C ARG A 438 -14.05 1.16 5.98
N ALA A 439 -13.32 2.05 6.66
CA ALA A 439 -13.87 3.13 7.45
C ALA A 439 -14.31 4.34 6.61
N ALA A 440 -13.58 4.64 5.53
CA ALA A 440 -13.90 5.74 4.65
C ALA A 440 -15.09 5.39 3.73
N THR A 441 -16.12 6.25 3.77
CA THR A 441 -17.35 6.09 2.98
C THR A 441 -17.63 7.33 2.15
N ILE A 442 -18.05 7.13 0.91
CA ILE A 442 -18.62 8.18 0.06
C ILE A 442 -20.11 7.94 -0.13
N THR A 443 -20.89 9.01 -0.31
CA THR A 443 -22.33 8.90 -0.58
C THR A 443 -22.59 9.11 -2.07
N ILE A 444 -23.14 8.10 -2.73
CA ILE A 444 -23.49 8.12 -4.15
C ILE A 444 -25.00 7.90 -4.27
N GLU A 445 -25.74 8.89 -4.77
CA GLU A 445 -27.21 8.82 -4.88
C GLU A 445 -27.91 8.43 -3.56
N GLY A 446 -27.36 8.87 -2.42
CA GLY A 446 -27.88 8.54 -1.09
C GLY A 446 -27.47 7.16 -0.56
N VAL A 447 -26.73 6.36 -1.34
CA VAL A 447 -26.18 5.08 -0.91
C VAL A 447 -24.76 5.28 -0.38
N PRO A 448 -24.47 4.93 0.89
CA PRO A 448 -23.11 4.96 1.41
C PRO A 448 -22.30 3.79 0.85
N VAL A 449 -21.15 4.09 0.24
CA VAL A 449 -20.24 3.10 -0.34
C VAL A 449 -18.87 3.27 0.30
N THR A 450 -18.34 2.21 0.92
CA THR A 450 -16.98 2.21 1.47
C THR A 450 -15.94 2.29 0.35
N LEU A 451 -14.74 2.81 0.63
CA LEU A 451 -13.68 2.77 -0.38
C LEU A 451 -13.24 1.34 -0.71
N THR A 452 -13.37 0.38 0.20
CA THR A 452 -13.20 -1.06 -0.11
C THR A 452 -14.20 -1.53 -1.16
N GLY A 453 -15.48 -1.18 -1.00
CA GLY A 453 -16.50 -1.49 -1.99
C GLY A 453 -16.27 -0.79 -3.33
N LEU A 454 -15.89 0.48 -3.28
CA LEU A 454 -15.57 1.25 -4.49
C LEU A 454 -14.38 0.63 -5.23
N ARG A 455 -13.30 0.30 -4.53
CA ARG A 455 -12.14 -0.38 -5.10
C ARG A 455 -12.55 -1.65 -5.84
N PHE A 456 -13.35 -2.50 -5.18
CA PHE A 456 -13.87 -3.72 -5.79
C PHE A 456 -14.66 -3.45 -7.08
N ILE A 457 -15.54 -2.44 -7.09
CA ILE A 457 -16.28 -2.02 -8.29
C ILE A 457 -15.33 -1.63 -9.43
N MET A 458 -14.29 -0.84 -9.11
CA MET A 458 -13.35 -0.31 -10.09
C MET A 458 -12.44 -1.40 -10.66
N GLU A 459 -11.86 -2.25 -9.81
CA GLU A 459 -10.97 -3.35 -10.21
C GLU A 459 -11.68 -4.41 -11.06
N ASN A 460 -12.98 -4.63 -10.82
CA ASN A 460 -13.79 -5.58 -11.58
C ASN A 460 -14.58 -4.93 -12.74
N ASN A 461 -14.30 -3.65 -13.05
CA ASN A 461 -14.93 -2.89 -14.14
C ASN A 461 -16.48 -2.99 -14.13
N LEU A 462 -17.07 -2.87 -12.94
CA LEU A 462 -18.53 -2.99 -12.73
C LEU A 462 -19.28 -1.68 -12.95
N PHE A 463 -18.58 -0.64 -13.38
CA PHE A 463 -19.10 0.70 -13.60
C PHE A 463 -19.23 1.02 -15.11
N SER A 464 -19.86 2.15 -15.41
CA SER A 464 -19.88 2.74 -16.76
C SER A 464 -19.24 4.12 -16.77
N SER A 465 -18.44 4.38 -17.81
CA SER A 465 -17.84 5.70 -18.05
C SER A 465 -18.71 6.62 -18.90
N LEU A 466 -19.80 6.12 -19.49
CA LEU A 466 -20.62 6.87 -20.46
C LEU A 466 -21.44 7.97 -19.76
N GLY A 467 -21.41 9.19 -20.31
CA GLY A 467 -22.12 10.34 -19.74
C GLY A 467 -23.64 10.16 -19.64
N SER A 468 -24.22 9.38 -20.57
CA SER A 468 -25.67 9.12 -20.67
C SER A 468 -26.21 8.08 -19.69
N ASP A 469 -25.34 7.25 -19.11
CA ASP A 469 -25.76 6.20 -18.19
C ASP A 469 -26.18 6.78 -16.85
N THR A 470 -27.14 6.12 -16.17
CA THR A 470 -27.62 6.57 -14.87
C THR A 470 -26.49 6.63 -13.85
N PRO A 471 -26.53 7.54 -12.85
CA PRO A 471 -25.49 7.62 -11.83
C PRO A 471 -25.24 6.27 -11.13
N ALA A 472 -26.30 5.52 -10.80
CA ALA A 472 -26.18 4.18 -10.23
C ALA A 472 -25.37 3.23 -11.14
N ARG A 473 -25.65 3.20 -12.45
CA ARG A 473 -24.89 2.38 -13.42
C ARG A 473 -23.44 2.84 -13.56
N ARG A 474 -23.20 4.16 -13.56
CA ARG A 474 -21.84 4.75 -13.63
C ARG A 474 -20.98 4.53 -12.39
N TRP A 475 -21.58 4.04 -11.31
CA TRP A 475 -20.89 3.63 -10.08
C TRP A 475 -21.04 2.14 -9.77
N GLY A 476 -21.60 1.33 -10.68
CA GLY A 476 -21.81 -0.10 -10.43
C GLY A 476 -22.79 -0.40 -9.28
N LEU A 477 -23.69 0.53 -8.96
CA LEU A 477 -24.70 0.40 -7.90
C LEU A 477 -26.04 -0.10 -8.45
N ASN A 478 -26.16 -0.33 -9.76
CA ASN A 478 -27.34 -0.97 -10.34
C ASN A 478 -27.28 -2.49 -10.13
N ALA A 479 -27.49 -2.93 -8.89
CA ALA A 479 -27.41 -4.32 -8.50
C ALA A 479 -28.33 -5.22 -9.35
N ASP A 480 -29.52 -4.75 -9.72
CA ASP A 480 -30.47 -5.53 -10.52
C ASP A 480 -29.92 -5.85 -11.92
N GLU A 481 -29.32 -4.87 -12.59
CA GLU A 481 -28.70 -5.05 -13.90
C GLU A 481 -27.47 -5.97 -13.83
N LEU A 482 -26.57 -5.73 -12.87
CA LEU A 482 -25.37 -6.54 -12.68
C LEU A 482 -25.71 -7.99 -12.33
N MET A 483 -26.61 -8.19 -11.38
CA MET A 483 -27.07 -9.51 -10.98
C MET A 483 -27.81 -10.21 -12.11
N THR A 484 -28.63 -9.53 -12.90
CA THR A 484 -29.26 -10.13 -14.09
C THR A 484 -28.21 -10.65 -15.07
N LYS A 485 -27.18 -9.85 -15.35
CA LYS A 485 -26.07 -10.23 -16.25
C LYS A 485 -25.31 -11.43 -15.70
N TRP A 486 -24.81 -11.36 -14.46
CA TRP A 486 -24.02 -12.43 -13.87
C TRP A 486 -24.83 -13.71 -13.69
N MET A 487 -26.08 -13.63 -13.27
CA MET A 487 -26.92 -14.81 -13.08
C MET A 487 -27.33 -15.44 -14.42
N GLY A 488 -27.42 -14.65 -15.49
CA GLY A 488 -27.51 -15.16 -16.86
C GLY A 488 -26.25 -15.92 -17.28
N GLN A 489 -25.06 -15.44 -16.93
CA GLN A 489 -23.78 -16.14 -17.17
C GLN A 489 -23.69 -17.44 -16.35
N VAL A 490 -24.06 -17.40 -15.06
CA VAL A 490 -24.14 -18.59 -14.20
C VAL A 490 -25.09 -19.62 -14.81
N GLN A 491 -26.29 -19.21 -15.24
CA GLN A 491 -27.24 -20.12 -15.88
C GLN A 491 -26.65 -20.74 -17.16
N LYS A 492 -25.99 -19.94 -18.00
CA LYS A 492 -25.33 -20.43 -19.22
C LYS A 492 -24.24 -21.46 -18.88
N LEU A 493 -23.35 -21.15 -17.93
CA LEU A 493 -22.26 -22.05 -17.52
C LEU A 493 -22.78 -23.34 -16.89
N LEU A 494 -23.85 -23.27 -16.10
CA LEU A 494 -24.52 -24.48 -15.58
C LEU A 494 -25.10 -25.34 -16.72
N SER A 495 -25.66 -24.72 -17.76
CA SER A 495 -26.14 -25.44 -18.94
C SER A 495 -24.98 -26.07 -19.73
N ASP A 496 -23.89 -25.35 -19.93
CA ASP A 496 -22.68 -25.85 -20.60
C ASP A 496 -22.08 -27.02 -19.79
N ARG A 497 -22.11 -26.91 -18.47
CA ARG A 497 -21.69 -27.97 -17.53
C ARG A 497 -22.55 -29.22 -17.67
N ASP A 498 -23.88 -29.07 -17.71
CA ASP A 498 -24.79 -30.20 -17.90
C ASP A 498 -24.57 -30.86 -19.26
N ALA A 499 -24.33 -30.10 -20.32
CA ALA A 499 -24.00 -30.66 -21.62
C ALA A 499 -22.69 -31.48 -21.64
N VAL A 500 -21.73 -31.19 -20.75
CA VAL A 500 -20.52 -32.00 -20.58
C VAL A 500 -20.79 -33.25 -19.74
N ILE A 501 -21.57 -33.13 -18.66
CA ILE A 501 -21.85 -34.24 -17.73
C ILE A 501 -22.85 -35.25 -18.31
N SER A 502 -23.87 -34.79 -19.03
CA SER A 502 -24.96 -35.59 -19.59
C SER A 502 -24.58 -36.36 -20.87
N ARG A 503 -23.31 -36.35 -21.28
CA ARG A 503 -22.86 -37.11 -22.46
C ARG A 503 -23.05 -38.60 -22.22
N PRO A 504 -23.82 -39.31 -23.08
CA PRO A 504 -24.27 -40.69 -22.83
C PRO A 504 -23.13 -41.71 -22.83
N GLU A 505 -21.97 -41.35 -23.36
CA GLU A 505 -20.75 -42.14 -23.29
C GLU A 505 -19.87 -41.54 -22.19
N ASN A 506 -19.83 -42.16 -21.01
CA ASN A 506 -18.77 -41.89 -20.03
C ASN A 506 -17.72 -43.01 -20.13
N PRO A 507 -16.83 -42.99 -21.14
CA PRO A 507 -15.76 -43.97 -21.30
C PRO A 507 -14.73 -43.93 -20.15
N CYS A 508 -14.91 -43.04 -19.16
CA CYS A 508 -14.02 -42.91 -18.02
C CYS A 508 -14.11 -44.01 -16.95
N SER A 509 -14.78 -45.14 -17.22
CA SER A 509 -14.88 -46.25 -16.26
C SER A 509 -13.62 -47.11 -16.16
N THR A 510 -12.74 -47.15 -17.17
CA THR A 510 -11.55 -48.02 -17.16
C THR A 510 -10.23 -47.36 -17.56
N ASP A 511 -10.21 -46.29 -18.38
CA ASP A 511 -8.95 -45.69 -18.86
C ASP A 511 -9.02 -44.16 -19.07
N CYS A 512 -9.46 -43.43 -18.05
CA CYS A 512 -9.57 -41.97 -18.07
C CYS A 512 -8.70 -41.35 -17.00
N PHE A 513 -7.41 -41.32 -17.33
CA PHE A 513 -6.41 -40.67 -16.50
C PHE A 513 -6.53 -39.15 -16.63
N PRO A 514 -6.41 -38.38 -15.53
CA PRO A 514 -6.29 -36.92 -15.60
C PRO A 514 -5.29 -36.50 -16.68
N LYS A 515 -5.63 -35.47 -17.47
CA LYS A 515 -4.84 -34.92 -18.60
C LYS A 515 -4.88 -35.68 -19.93
N THR A 516 -5.56 -36.81 -20.05
CA THR A 516 -5.88 -37.36 -21.38
C THR A 516 -6.85 -36.43 -22.11
N ASN A 517 -6.81 -36.37 -23.45
CA ASN A 517 -7.78 -35.58 -24.24
C ASN A 517 -9.23 -35.98 -23.89
N LEU A 518 -9.44 -37.26 -23.57
CA LEU A 518 -10.71 -37.79 -23.12
C LEU A 518 -11.13 -37.20 -21.76
N TRP A 519 -10.25 -37.22 -20.77
CA TRP A 519 -10.53 -36.62 -19.45
C TRP A 519 -10.76 -35.11 -19.58
N VAL A 520 -9.94 -34.40 -20.36
CA VAL A 520 -10.10 -32.94 -20.56
C VAL A 520 -11.43 -32.62 -21.24
N GLY A 521 -11.84 -33.40 -22.24
CA GLY A 521 -13.11 -33.23 -22.95
C GLY A 521 -14.37 -33.57 -22.12
N LEU A 522 -14.22 -34.32 -21.03
CA LEU A 522 -15.30 -34.73 -20.12
C LEU A 522 -15.24 -34.04 -18.75
N SER A 523 -14.13 -33.37 -18.43
CA SER A 523 -13.93 -32.59 -17.21
C SER A 523 -14.63 -31.25 -17.31
N THR A 524 -15.22 -30.80 -16.21
CA THR A 524 -15.88 -29.48 -16.12
C THR A 524 -14.97 -28.41 -15.51
N TYR A 525 -13.66 -28.67 -15.39
CA TYR A 525 -12.72 -27.81 -14.64
C TYR A 525 -12.78 -26.33 -15.05
N HIS A 526 -12.71 -26.03 -16.34
CA HIS A 526 -12.73 -24.64 -16.81
C HIS A 526 -14.08 -23.95 -16.53
N ILE A 527 -15.19 -24.69 -16.69
CA ILE A 527 -16.53 -24.19 -16.38
C ILE A 527 -16.68 -23.94 -14.87
N ASP A 528 -16.18 -24.87 -14.05
CA ASP A 528 -16.21 -24.77 -12.59
C ASP A 528 -15.33 -23.62 -12.08
N LEU A 529 -14.20 -23.34 -12.74
CA LEU A 529 -13.35 -22.19 -12.43
C LEU A 529 -14.08 -20.86 -12.69
N GLU A 530 -14.70 -20.71 -13.86
CA GLU A 530 -15.49 -19.52 -14.20
C GLU A 530 -16.70 -19.35 -13.27
N LEU A 531 -17.39 -20.45 -12.93
CA LEU A 531 -18.48 -20.44 -11.95
C LEU A 531 -18.02 -19.99 -10.57
N ASN A 532 -16.86 -20.45 -10.09
CA ASN A 532 -16.31 -20.05 -8.79
C ASN A 532 -15.84 -18.58 -8.78
N GLN A 533 -15.31 -18.08 -9.89
CA GLN A 533 -15.00 -16.66 -10.05
C GLN A 533 -16.27 -15.82 -9.93
N LEU A 534 -17.32 -16.15 -10.71
CA LEU A 534 -18.62 -15.47 -10.62
C LEU A 534 -19.25 -15.58 -9.22
N TYR A 535 -19.13 -16.73 -8.57
CA TYR A 535 -19.58 -16.91 -7.19
C TYR A 535 -18.89 -15.93 -6.24
N THR A 536 -17.57 -15.82 -6.34
CA THR A 536 -16.77 -14.92 -5.50
C THR A 536 -17.09 -13.45 -5.80
N GLU A 537 -17.22 -13.07 -7.08
CA GLU A 537 -17.58 -11.72 -7.50
C GLU A 537 -18.96 -11.32 -6.96
N ILE A 538 -19.98 -12.14 -7.20
CA ILE A 538 -21.35 -11.89 -6.73
C ILE A 538 -21.40 -11.78 -5.22
N THR A 539 -20.80 -12.74 -4.49
CA THR A 539 -20.85 -12.73 -3.02
C THR A 539 -20.10 -11.55 -2.43
N THR A 540 -18.97 -11.17 -3.01
CA THR A 540 -18.20 -9.99 -2.60
C THR A 540 -18.98 -8.71 -2.88
N TYR A 541 -19.56 -8.57 -4.07
CA TYR A 541 -20.42 -7.45 -4.42
C TYR A 541 -21.58 -7.28 -3.44
N CYS A 542 -22.31 -8.36 -3.17
CA CYS A 542 -23.45 -8.33 -2.26
C CYS A 542 -23.03 -8.01 -0.82
N THR A 543 -21.83 -8.40 -0.40
CA THR A 543 -21.31 -8.12 0.95
C THR A 543 -20.85 -6.67 1.09
N LEU A 544 -20.18 -6.13 0.07
CA LEU A 544 -19.53 -4.82 0.15
C LEU A 544 -20.44 -3.65 -0.25
N ILE A 545 -21.43 -3.88 -1.11
CA ILE A 545 -22.17 -2.80 -1.79
C ILE A 545 -23.63 -2.71 -1.32
N ASP A 546 -24.44 -3.74 -1.61
CA ASP A 546 -25.88 -3.68 -1.33
C ASP A 546 -26.47 -5.07 -1.04
N VAL A 547 -26.35 -5.49 0.22
CA VAL A 547 -26.89 -6.77 0.72
C VAL A 547 -28.39 -6.87 0.44
N ARG A 548 -29.14 -5.78 0.61
CA ARG A 548 -30.60 -5.78 0.49
C ARG A 548 -31.05 -5.90 -0.96
N ALA A 549 -30.42 -5.18 -1.88
CA ALA A 549 -30.75 -5.30 -3.30
C ALA A 549 -30.41 -6.70 -3.83
N CYS A 550 -29.27 -7.26 -3.44
CA CYS A 550 -28.93 -8.64 -3.75
C CYS A 550 -29.94 -9.64 -3.19
N GLN A 551 -30.34 -9.49 -1.93
CA GLN A 551 -31.36 -10.35 -1.33
C GLN A 551 -32.68 -10.27 -2.09
N THR A 552 -33.13 -9.05 -2.40
CA THR A 552 -34.35 -8.81 -3.18
C THR A 552 -34.26 -9.46 -4.56
N PHE A 553 -33.11 -9.35 -5.24
CA PHE A 553 -32.88 -10.01 -6.52
C PHE A 553 -33.00 -11.54 -6.39
N PHE A 554 -32.37 -12.13 -5.38
CA PHE A 554 -32.44 -13.57 -5.17
C PHE A 554 -33.86 -14.04 -4.84
N GLU A 555 -34.61 -13.28 -4.06
CA GLU A 555 -36.00 -13.58 -3.67
C GLU A 555 -37.01 -13.41 -4.82
N THR A 556 -36.75 -12.49 -5.76
CA THR A 556 -37.73 -12.14 -6.81
C THR A 556 -37.38 -12.71 -8.18
N LYS A 557 -36.12 -12.63 -8.61
CA LYS A 557 -35.69 -12.96 -9.99
C LYS A 557 -34.92 -14.27 -10.09
N ALA A 558 -34.21 -14.69 -9.04
CA ALA A 558 -33.45 -15.94 -9.04
C ALA A 558 -34.29 -17.19 -8.65
N GLN A 559 -35.61 -17.05 -8.54
CA GLN A 559 -36.54 -18.15 -8.23
C GLN A 559 -36.90 -19.03 -9.43
N LYS A 560 -36.43 -18.67 -10.64
CA LYS A 560 -36.61 -19.51 -11.83
C LYS A 560 -36.05 -20.90 -11.58
N ALA A 561 -36.91 -21.91 -11.66
CA ALA A 561 -36.53 -23.30 -11.55
C ALA A 561 -35.72 -23.73 -12.78
N LEU A 562 -34.58 -24.37 -12.54
CA LEU A 562 -33.69 -24.95 -13.54
C LEU A 562 -33.46 -26.41 -13.20
N SER A 563 -33.57 -27.26 -14.22
CA SER A 563 -33.40 -28.69 -14.09
C SER A 563 -32.06 -29.11 -14.70
N PHE A 564 -31.15 -29.59 -13.86
CA PHE A 564 -29.86 -30.17 -14.28
C PHE A 564 -29.71 -31.53 -13.60
N ASN A 565 -29.26 -32.55 -14.33
CA ASN A 565 -29.13 -33.92 -13.82
C ASN A 565 -30.38 -34.45 -13.07
N GLY A 566 -31.58 -34.19 -13.58
CA GLY A 566 -32.84 -34.64 -12.97
C GLY A 566 -33.22 -33.93 -11.66
N GLU A 567 -32.38 -33.05 -11.12
CA GLU A 567 -32.71 -32.21 -9.99
C GLU A 567 -33.24 -30.86 -10.47
N THR A 568 -34.39 -30.45 -9.96
CA THR A 568 -34.96 -29.12 -10.23
C THR A 568 -34.74 -28.23 -9.02
N LYS A 569 -33.89 -27.22 -9.15
CA LYS A 569 -33.58 -26.23 -8.11
C LYS A 569 -33.79 -24.82 -8.66
N THR A 570 -34.06 -23.86 -7.78
CA THR A 570 -34.01 -22.45 -8.18
C THR A 570 -32.59 -22.06 -8.57
N LEU A 571 -32.44 -21.06 -9.43
CA LEU A 571 -31.13 -20.55 -9.80
C LEU A 571 -30.31 -20.07 -8.58
N GLN A 572 -30.97 -19.51 -7.55
CA GLN A 572 -30.33 -19.21 -6.26
C GLN A 572 -29.75 -20.45 -5.58
N ASN A 573 -30.49 -21.56 -5.57
CA ASN A 573 -30.03 -22.80 -4.94
C ASN A 573 -28.88 -23.43 -5.74
N TRP A 574 -28.92 -23.39 -7.07
CA TRP A 574 -27.78 -23.78 -7.90
C TRP A 574 -26.54 -22.92 -7.64
N PHE A 575 -26.72 -21.60 -7.52
CA PHE A 575 -25.63 -20.69 -7.19
C PHE A 575 -24.95 -21.05 -5.86
N LYS A 576 -25.73 -21.39 -4.83
CA LYS A 576 -25.20 -21.86 -3.53
C LYS A 576 -24.44 -23.20 -3.61
N THR A 577 -24.69 -24.01 -4.65
CA THR A 577 -23.99 -25.29 -4.84
C THR A 577 -22.64 -25.17 -5.55
N ILE A 578 -22.34 -24.03 -6.19
CA ILE A 578 -21.12 -23.83 -6.98
C ILE A 578 -19.84 -24.20 -6.22
N PRO A 579 -19.62 -23.77 -4.96
CA PRO A 579 -18.39 -24.11 -4.22
C PRO A 579 -18.19 -25.61 -3.98
N TYR A 580 -19.22 -26.42 -4.19
CA TYR A 580 -19.21 -27.86 -3.93
C TYR A 580 -19.10 -28.71 -5.19
N PHE A 581 -19.08 -28.12 -6.39
CA PHE A 581 -18.93 -28.84 -7.65
C PHE A 581 -17.61 -29.62 -7.73
N HIS A 582 -17.67 -30.77 -8.40
CA HIS A 582 -16.52 -31.65 -8.59
C HIS A 582 -16.26 -31.88 -10.08
N SER A 583 -15.08 -31.49 -10.56
CA SER A 583 -14.79 -31.46 -12.01
C SER A 583 -14.39 -32.81 -12.59
N ASP A 584 -13.94 -33.75 -11.77
CA ASP A 584 -13.46 -35.06 -12.22
C ASP A 584 -14.60 -35.89 -12.85
N PRO A 585 -14.49 -36.31 -14.13
CA PRO A 585 -15.49 -37.14 -14.80
C PRO A 585 -15.65 -38.55 -14.21
N ARG A 586 -14.72 -38.99 -13.36
CA ARG A 586 -14.81 -40.27 -12.63
C ARG A 586 -15.68 -40.19 -11.38
N ALA A 587 -15.96 -38.99 -10.88
CA ALA A 587 -16.82 -38.84 -9.72
C ALA A 587 -18.26 -39.18 -10.07
N GLU A 588 -19.00 -39.73 -9.11
CA GLU A 588 -20.44 -39.99 -9.26
C GLU A 588 -21.17 -38.73 -9.70
N ILE A 589 -22.18 -38.87 -10.55
CA ILE A 589 -22.87 -37.73 -11.18
C ILE A 589 -23.43 -36.78 -10.12
N GLY A 590 -24.02 -37.29 -9.03
CA GLY A 590 -24.47 -36.48 -7.90
C GLY A 590 -23.33 -35.68 -7.26
N ARG A 591 -22.16 -36.30 -7.03
CA ARG A 591 -20.97 -35.62 -6.50
C ARG A 591 -20.48 -34.53 -7.43
N ARG A 592 -20.51 -34.77 -8.75
CA ARG A 592 -20.18 -33.74 -9.76
C ARG A 592 -21.10 -32.54 -9.62
N TRP A 593 -22.37 -32.72 -9.28
CA TRP A 593 -23.34 -31.63 -9.03
C TRP A 593 -23.36 -31.09 -7.60
N GLY A 594 -22.31 -31.34 -6.83
CA GLY A 594 -22.17 -30.80 -5.48
C GLY A 594 -23.07 -31.44 -4.44
N VAL A 595 -23.67 -32.60 -4.73
CA VAL A 595 -24.26 -33.44 -3.70
C VAL A 595 -23.12 -33.93 -2.81
N ILE A 596 -23.21 -33.57 -1.53
CA ILE A 596 -22.30 -34.05 -0.48
C ILE A 596 -23.08 -35.16 0.25
N PRO A 597 -22.73 -36.45 0.07
CA PRO A 597 -23.37 -37.53 0.80
C PRO A 597 -23.33 -37.28 2.31
N ALA A 598 -24.39 -37.64 3.03
CA ALA A 598 -24.53 -37.38 4.48
C ALA A 598 -23.38 -37.98 5.33
N TYR A 599 -22.70 -39.01 4.83
CA TYR A 599 -21.52 -39.62 5.46
C TYR A 599 -20.20 -38.90 5.13
N ILE A 600 -20.21 -37.94 4.20
CA ILE A 600 -19.11 -36.99 3.98
C ILE A 600 -19.22 -35.89 5.04
N ARG A 601 -19.03 -36.25 6.32
CA ARG A 601 -18.46 -35.30 7.30
C ARG A 601 -17.05 -35.05 6.83
N ALA A 602 -16.86 -34.03 5.99
CA ALA A 602 -15.56 -33.65 5.44
C ALA A 602 -14.73 -34.85 4.92
N MET A 603 -15.12 -35.45 3.79
CA MET A 603 -14.06 -35.92 2.88
C MET A 603 -13.47 -34.68 2.21
N ALA A 604 -12.62 -34.00 2.98
CA ALA A 604 -11.35 -33.61 2.40
C ALA A 604 -10.71 -34.89 1.83
N LEU A 605 -9.85 -34.76 0.82
CA LEU A 605 -8.86 -35.79 0.50
C LEU A 605 -8.39 -36.45 1.81
N PRO A 606 -8.28 -37.80 1.89
CA PRO A 606 -8.08 -38.51 3.16
C PRO A 606 -7.11 -37.73 4.02
N TYR A 607 -7.60 -37.29 5.19
CA TYR A 607 -6.94 -36.34 6.07
C TYR A 607 -5.49 -36.78 6.25
N PHE A 608 -4.59 -36.13 5.51
CA PHE A 608 -3.18 -36.25 5.79
C PHE A 608 -2.95 -35.23 6.89
N ASP A 609 -2.55 -35.68 8.08
CA ASP A 609 -2.19 -34.80 9.19
C ASP A 609 -1.08 -33.84 8.74
N THR A 610 -0.22 -34.29 7.82
CA THR A 610 0.84 -33.48 7.21
C THR A 610 1.11 -33.86 5.75
N ILE A 611 1.21 -32.86 4.85
CA ILE A 611 1.79 -33.01 3.51
C ILE A 611 2.99 -32.09 3.37
N LYS A 612 4.13 -32.63 2.96
CA LYS A 612 5.32 -31.86 2.57
C LYS A 612 5.64 -32.12 1.12
N ILE A 613 5.96 -31.07 0.37
CA ILE A 613 6.34 -31.16 -1.05
C ILE A 613 7.73 -30.55 -1.22
N SER A 614 8.61 -31.24 -1.92
CA SER A 614 9.96 -30.76 -2.21
C SER A 614 10.10 -30.20 -3.63
N ARG A 615 11.20 -29.46 -3.84
CA ARG A 615 11.61 -28.93 -5.16
C ARG A 615 11.82 -30.01 -6.22
N ASN A 616 12.09 -31.26 -5.81
CA ASN A 616 12.35 -32.38 -6.71
C ASN A 616 11.09 -33.18 -7.08
N SER A 617 9.90 -32.59 -6.91
CA SER A 617 8.62 -33.24 -7.18
C SER A 617 8.38 -34.49 -6.32
N LEU A 618 8.87 -34.51 -5.08
CA LEU A 618 8.50 -35.53 -4.10
C LEU A 618 7.46 -34.98 -3.13
N ALA A 619 6.44 -35.77 -2.81
CA ALA A 619 5.51 -35.52 -1.73
C ALA A 619 5.70 -36.54 -0.61
N LEU A 620 5.71 -36.07 0.62
CA LEU A 620 5.67 -36.88 1.82
C LEU A 620 4.31 -36.70 2.50
N LEU A 621 3.58 -37.79 2.66
CA LEU A 621 2.26 -37.84 3.29
C LEU A 621 2.37 -38.51 4.66
N ASP A 622 1.79 -37.89 5.69
CA ASP A 622 1.72 -38.39 7.08
C ASP A 622 3.05 -38.85 7.66
N SER A 623 4.16 -38.25 7.19
CA SER A 623 5.52 -38.67 7.55
C SER A 623 5.84 -40.16 7.26
N ASN A 624 5.00 -40.87 6.48
CA ASN A 624 5.12 -42.31 6.26
C ASN A 624 5.03 -42.74 4.79
N LYS A 625 4.58 -41.91 3.86
CA LYS A 625 4.50 -42.26 2.43
C LYS A 625 5.20 -41.25 1.56
N LEU A 626 6.24 -41.68 0.85
CA LEU A 626 6.95 -40.87 -0.13
C LEU A 626 6.42 -41.19 -1.53
N ILE A 627 5.98 -40.18 -2.25
CA ILE A 627 5.41 -40.28 -3.60
C ILE A 627 6.23 -39.41 -4.55
N ASN A 628 6.54 -39.95 -5.72
CA ASN A 628 7.04 -39.18 -6.84
C ASN A 628 5.85 -38.53 -7.56
N LEU A 629 5.77 -37.21 -7.52
CA LEU A 629 4.69 -36.45 -8.14
C LEU A 629 4.77 -36.44 -9.67
N LYS A 630 5.93 -36.77 -10.27
CA LYS A 630 6.08 -36.82 -11.74
C LYS A 630 5.29 -37.97 -12.36
N ASP A 631 5.33 -39.14 -11.74
CA ASP A 631 4.72 -40.38 -12.26
C ASP A 631 3.62 -40.95 -11.35
N GLY A 632 3.39 -40.33 -10.18
CA GLY A 632 2.39 -40.76 -9.19
C GLY A 632 2.79 -42.03 -8.42
N ARG A 633 4.01 -42.54 -8.59
CA ARG A 633 4.44 -43.77 -7.94
C ARG A 633 4.74 -43.53 -6.46
N ILE A 634 4.23 -44.42 -5.60
CA ILE A 634 4.68 -44.52 -4.21
C ILE A 634 6.10 -45.09 -4.24
N LEU A 635 7.08 -44.25 -3.91
CA LEU A 635 8.49 -44.63 -3.86
C LEU A 635 8.79 -45.44 -2.59
N PHE A 636 8.15 -45.09 -1.48
CA PHE A 636 8.38 -45.76 -0.21
C PHE A 636 7.19 -45.58 0.75
N THR A 637 6.89 -46.61 1.53
CA THR A 637 5.96 -46.56 2.67
C THR A 637 6.68 -47.06 3.92
N ALA A 638 6.80 -46.19 4.92
CA ALA A 638 7.46 -46.49 6.18
C ALA A 638 6.58 -47.43 7.02
N ASN A 639 7.24 -48.35 7.75
CA ASN A 639 6.58 -49.13 8.80
C ASN A 639 6.56 -48.34 10.11
N ASN A 640 5.90 -48.88 11.15
CA ASN A 640 5.72 -48.19 12.44
C ASN A 640 7.04 -47.80 13.15
N ASP A 641 8.15 -48.44 12.79
CA ASP A 641 9.48 -48.20 13.39
C ASP A 641 10.36 -47.28 12.54
N THR A 642 9.81 -46.75 11.45
CA THR A 642 10.51 -45.93 10.48
C THR A 642 9.74 -44.65 10.22
N ARG A 643 10.45 -43.53 10.21
CA ARG A 643 9.92 -42.22 9.85
C ARG A 643 10.64 -41.68 8.62
N ILE A 644 9.89 -41.04 7.74
CA ILE A 644 10.45 -40.37 6.56
C ILE A 644 10.45 -38.87 6.82
N ILE A 645 11.51 -38.21 6.40
CA ILE A 645 11.66 -36.77 6.52
C ILE A 645 11.99 -36.25 5.13
N LEU A 646 11.13 -35.36 4.63
CA LEU A 646 11.34 -34.65 3.38
C LEU A 646 11.75 -33.23 3.71
N THR A 647 12.95 -32.86 3.27
CA THR A 647 13.49 -31.51 3.48
C THR A 647 13.03 -30.52 2.41
N ASN A 648 13.08 -29.24 2.74
CA ASN A 648 12.78 -28.14 1.82
C ASN A 648 13.73 -28.11 0.61
N THR A 649 14.96 -28.61 0.77
CA THR A 649 15.95 -28.78 -0.32
C THR A 649 15.68 -30.02 -1.18
N GLY A 650 14.70 -30.85 -0.81
CA GLY A 650 14.30 -32.05 -1.53
C GLY A 650 15.17 -33.28 -1.30
N VAL A 651 15.96 -33.27 -0.23
CA VAL A 651 16.59 -34.47 0.30
C VAL A 651 15.58 -35.23 1.16
N VAL A 652 15.52 -36.55 0.98
CA VAL A 652 14.68 -37.43 1.80
C VAL A 652 15.55 -38.28 2.71
N TYR A 653 15.20 -38.31 3.99
CA TYR A 653 15.79 -39.20 4.98
C TYR A 653 14.78 -40.24 5.44
N LYS A 654 15.26 -41.46 5.64
CA LYS A 654 14.54 -42.54 6.31
C LYS A 654 15.29 -42.86 7.59
N ILE A 655 14.64 -42.65 8.72
CA ILE A 655 15.21 -42.93 10.05
C ILE A 655 14.51 -44.15 10.60
N ASN A 656 15.27 -45.19 10.91
CA ASN A 656 14.77 -46.33 11.67
C ASN A 656 15.08 -46.07 13.15
N ASP A 657 14.07 -45.64 13.92
CA ASP A 657 14.26 -45.24 15.32
C ASP A 657 14.70 -46.43 16.19
N THR A 658 14.34 -47.66 15.82
CA THR A 658 14.67 -48.86 16.59
C THR A 658 16.12 -49.30 16.38
N LYS A 659 16.65 -49.12 15.17
CA LYS A 659 18.00 -49.51 14.77
C LYS A 659 18.99 -48.34 14.74
N GLY A 660 18.54 -47.11 14.99
CA GLY A 660 19.39 -45.92 14.91
C GLY A 660 20.02 -45.70 13.54
N GLN A 661 19.44 -46.26 12.47
CA GLN A 661 19.97 -46.15 11.11
C GLN A 661 19.34 -44.96 10.40
N ILE A 662 20.16 -44.16 9.73
CA ILE A 662 19.70 -43.06 8.88
C ILE A 662 20.11 -43.38 7.45
N PHE A 663 19.13 -43.34 6.55
CA PHE A 663 19.33 -43.51 5.13
C PHE A 663 18.94 -42.23 4.40
N ARG A 664 19.72 -41.86 3.38
CA ARG A 664 19.36 -40.84 2.40
C ARG A 664 18.74 -41.50 1.18
N PHE A 665 17.65 -40.96 0.65
CA PHE A 665 17.12 -41.40 -0.63
C PHE A 665 17.94 -40.77 -1.76
N ASN A 666 18.55 -41.60 -2.60
CA ASN A 666 19.17 -41.16 -3.83
C ASN A 666 18.10 -41.19 -4.94
N LEU A 667 17.73 -40.00 -5.41
CA LEU A 667 16.68 -39.82 -6.40
C LEU A 667 17.05 -40.42 -7.77
N ALA A 668 18.34 -40.39 -8.14
CA ALA A 668 18.80 -40.86 -9.45
C ALA A 668 18.62 -42.37 -9.59
N ASP A 669 18.94 -43.11 -8.52
CA ASP A 669 18.94 -44.57 -8.52
C ASP A 669 17.68 -45.17 -7.86
N SER A 670 16.78 -44.32 -7.35
CA SER A 670 15.61 -44.73 -6.57
C SER A 670 15.92 -45.70 -5.43
N ASN A 671 17.09 -45.53 -4.79
CA ASN A 671 17.58 -46.41 -3.73
C ASN A 671 17.84 -45.63 -2.43
N TRP A 672 17.95 -46.37 -1.32
CA TRP A 672 18.32 -45.83 -0.02
C TRP A 672 19.79 -46.09 0.24
N VAL A 673 20.57 -45.04 0.50
CA VAL A 673 21.97 -45.12 0.88
C VAL A 673 22.07 -44.92 2.39
N GLU A 674 22.66 -45.87 3.11
CA GLU A 674 22.94 -45.70 4.54
C GLU A 674 24.05 -44.66 4.70
N ILE A 675 23.74 -43.58 5.40
CA ILE A 675 24.66 -42.45 5.63
C ILE A 675 25.15 -42.43 7.08
N ALA A 676 24.56 -43.26 7.93
CA ALA A 676 24.85 -43.35 9.34
C ALA A 676 24.82 -44.80 9.81
N ASP A 677 25.97 -45.32 10.21
CA ASP A 677 26.11 -46.65 10.79
C ASP A 677 25.51 -46.71 12.21
N SER A 678 24.62 -47.68 12.41
CA SER A 678 23.98 -48.02 13.68
C SER A 678 24.95 -48.16 14.84
N ASP A 679 26.18 -48.66 14.63
CA ASP A 679 27.12 -48.93 15.73
C ASP A 679 27.63 -47.64 16.42
N LYS A 680 27.66 -46.52 15.68
CA LYS A 680 28.01 -45.19 16.22
C LYS A 680 26.85 -44.48 16.90
N LEU A 681 25.61 -44.70 16.46
CA LEU A 681 24.43 -44.02 17.01
C LEU A 681 23.77 -44.82 18.15
N LEU A 682 23.86 -46.15 18.15
CA LEU A 682 23.24 -47.02 19.16
C LEU A 682 24.12 -47.31 20.39
N SER A 683 25.43 -47.08 20.32
CA SER A 683 26.32 -47.20 21.49
C SER A 683 26.05 -46.15 22.58
N LEU A 684 25.21 -45.15 22.28
CA LEU A 684 24.90 -44.00 23.12
C LEU A 684 23.46 -44.11 23.65
N GLU A 685 23.30 -44.85 24.76
CA GLU A 685 22.12 -44.98 25.64
C GLU A 685 20.73 -45.34 25.05
N LYS A 686 19.80 -45.68 25.96
CA LYS A 686 18.50 -46.34 25.68
C LYS A 686 17.40 -45.45 25.08
N GLU A 687 17.57 -44.13 25.03
CA GLU A 687 16.58 -43.24 24.40
C GLU A 687 16.75 -43.23 22.88
N ARG A 688 15.65 -43.54 22.16
CA ARG A 688 15.71 -43.99 20.76
C ARG A 688 15.28 -42.97 19.70
N GLN A 689 14.78 -41.79 20.08
CA GLN A 689 14.20 -40.86 19.10
C GLN A 689 15.22 -39.83 18.62
N VAL A 690 15.41 -39.76 17.30
CA VAL A 690 16.19 -38.69 16.64
C VAL A 690 15.21 -37.61 16.15
N TYR A 691 15.42 -36.37 16.60
CA TYR A 691 14.69 -35.20 16.14
C TYR A 691 15.43 -34.54 14.98
N VAL A 692 14.68 -33.94 14.06
CA VAL A 692 15.25 -33.23 12.90
C VAL A 692 14.67 -31.84 12.84
N GLN A 693 15.55 -30.85 12.75
CA GLN A 693 15.20 -29.44 12.63
C GLN A 693 15.82 -28.89 11.35
N GLU A 694 15.01 -28.24 10.53
CA GLU A 694 15.44 -27.50 9.35
C GLU A 694 15.45 -26.00 9.66
N GLN A 695 16.58 -25.36 9.42
CA GLN A 695 16.73 -23.91 9.58
C GLN A 695 17.79 -23.43 8.58
N ASP A 696 17.41 -22.47 7.73
CA ASP A 696 18.28 -21.80 6.76
C ASP A 696 19.07 -22.72 5.81
N GLY A 697 18.43 -23.81 5.34
CA GLY A 697 19.01 -24.72 4.34
C GLY A 697 19.82 -25.88 4.92
N TYR A 698 20.03 -25.92 6.24
CA TYR A 698 20.70 -27.02 6.93
C TYR A 698 19.69 -27.97 7.58
N THR A 699 19.99 -29.28 7.51
CA THR A 699 19.26 -30.31 8.28
C THR A 699 20.11 -30.73 9.46
N VAL A 700 19.66 -30.36 10.67
CA VAL A 700 20.33 -30.70 11.92
C VAL A 700 19.56 -31.83 12.61
N PHE A 701 20.29 -32.86 13.04
CA PHE A 701 19.75 -34.00 13.77
C PHE A 701 20.14 -33.87 15.24
N ARG A 702 19.17 -34.11 16.12
CA ARG A 702 19.34 -34.05 17.58
C ARG A 702 18.91 -35.39 18.18
N LYS A 703 19.77 -36.01 18.97
CA LYS A 703 19.44 -37.21 19.74
C LYS A 703 19.57 -36.89 21.24
N PRO A 704 18.49 -36.95 22.04
CA PRO A 704 18.59 -36.79 23.49
C PRO A 704 19.43 -37.93 24.10
N LEU A 705 20.15 -37.60 25.16
CA LEU A 705 20.87 -38.51 26.05
C LEU A 705 20.37 -38.30 27.49
N SER A 706 20.60 -39.24 28.40
CA SER A 706 20.14 -39.10 29.80
C SER A 706 20.72 -37.87 30.52
N ASN A 707 21.85 -37.35 30.04
CA ASN A 707 22.57 -36.20 30.56
C ASN A 707 22.81 -35.10 29.52
N GLY A 708 22.11 -35.11 28.38
CA GLY A 708 22.40 -34.16 27.30
C GLY A 708 21.71 -34.43 25.97
N GLN A 709 22.34 -33.98 24.89
CA GLN A 709 21.95 -34.34 23.53
C GLN A 709 23.17 -34.35 22.60
N ILE A 710 23.12 -35.22 21.60
CA ILE A 710 24.07 -35.24 20.49
C ILE A 710 23.46 -34.45 19.35
N ILE A 711 24.21 -33.47 18.87
CA ILE A 711 23.86 -32.71 17.68
C ILE A 711 24.81 -33.09 16.58
N PHE A 712 24.27 -33.47 15.43
CA PHE A 712 25.05 -33.79 14.26
C PHE A 712 24.35 -33.27 13.01
N ARG A 713 25.15 -32.98 11.98
CA ARG A 713 24.64 -32.63 10.67
C ARG A 713 25.15 -33.63 9.64
N ILE A 714 24.50 -33.65 8.49
CA ILE A 714 24.97 -34.43 7.35
C ILE A 714 25.60 -33.44 6.38
N ASN A 715 26.91 -33.58 6.18
CA ASN A 715 27.68 -32.76 5.24
C ASN A 715 28.36 -33.71 4.25
N ASN A 716 28.05 -33.57 2.95
CA ASN A 716 28.55 -34.46 1.89
C ASN A 716 28.40 -35.96 2.17
N ASP A 717 27.21 -36.39 2.60
CA ASP A 717 26.88 -37.79 2.94
C ASP A 717 27.69 -38.39 4.11
N GLN A 718 28.44 -37.57 4.84
CA GLN A 718 29.07 -37.96 6.10
C GLN A 718 28.37 -37.30 7.28
N ILE A 719 28.20 -38.07 8.36
CA ILE A 719 27.83 -37.49 9.64
C ILE A 719 29.01 -36.67 10.15
N GLU A 720 28.78 -35.38 10.27
CA GLU A 720 29.66 -34.48 11.01
C GLU A 720 29.06 -34.30 12.40
N PHE A 721 29.67 -34.96 13.39
CA PHE A 721 29.33 -34.75 14.79
C PHE A 721 29.71 -33.32 15.16
N ILE A 722 28.72 -32.53 15.55
CA ILE A 722 28.93 -31.13 15.89
C ILE A 722 29.54 -31.04 17.30
N LYS A 723 28.90 -31.67 18.30
CA LYS A 723 29.44 -31.91 19.66
C LYS A 723 28.42 -32.73 20.48
N GLU A 724 28.87 -33.39 21.54
CA GLU A 724 28.01 -33.93 22.61
C GLU A 724 27.92 -32.88 23.72
N HIS A 725 26.70 -32.54 24.14
CA HIS A 725 26.50 -31.47 25.12
C HIS A 725 25.52 -31.87 26.21
N SER A 726 25.82 -31.47 27.45
CA SER A 726 24.94 -31.56 28.61
C SER A 726 24.31 -30.20 28.93
N GLY A 727 23.30 -29.76 28.17
CA GLY A 727 22.65 -28.48 28.46
C GLY A 727 21.56 -28.05 27.48
N ALA A 728 20.79 -27.03 27.87
CA ALA A 728 19.77 -26.42 27.02
C ALA A 728 20.42 -25.75 25.80
N THR A 729 19.81 -25.94 24.63
CA THR A 729 20.29 -25.36 23.37
C THR A 729 19.29 -24.39 22.77
N HIS A 730 19.80 -23.27 22.27
CA HIS A 730 19.04 -22.30 21.49
C HIS A 730 19.69 -22.13 20.11
N GLN A 731 18.90 -21.88 19.07
CA GLN A 731 19.41 -21.68 17.72
C GLN A 731 18.72 -20.48 17.06
N LEU A 732 19.51 -19.54 16.55
CA LEU A 732 19.05 -18.41 15.76
C LEU A 732 19.89 -18.31 14.50
N GLY A 733 19.24 -18.49 13.35
CA GLY A 733 19.95 -18.56 12.08
C GLY A 733 20.88 -19.78 12.02
N THR A 734 22.14 -19.52 11.66
CA THR A 734 23.23 -20.51 11.62
C THR A 734 23.99 -20.63 12.95
N LEU A 735 23.70 -19.79 13.94
CA LEU A 735 24.33 -19.84 15.25
C LEU A 735 23.51 -20.67 16.23
N MET A 736 24.17 -21.64 16.85
CA MET A 736 23.64 -22.46 17.93
C MET A 736 24.39 -22.18 19.22
N THR A 737 23.67 -22.05 20.33
CA THR A 737 24.25 -21.90 21.66
C THR A 737 23.90 -23.07 22.54
N THR A 738 24.89 -23.59 23.26
CA THR A 738 24.71 -24.62 24.29
C THR A 738 25.38 -24.22 25.59
N VAL A 739 24.65 -24.26 26.70
CA VAL A 739 25.24 -24.07 28.03
C VAL A 739 26.04 -25.33 28.38
N LEU A 740 27.37 -25.23 28.54
CA LEU A 740 28.23 -26.38 28.87
C LEU A 740 28.30 -26.63 30.38
N ASP A 741 28.36 -25.56 31.15
CA ASP A 741 28.36 -25.55 32.61
C ASP A 741 27.82 -24.21 33.12
N LYS A 742 27.87 -23.97 34.44
CA LYS A 742 27.32 -22.75 35.08
C LYS A 742 27.89 -21.44 34.52
N ASN A 743 29.08 -21.47 33.93
CA ASN A 743 29.81 -20.28 33.52
C ASN A 743 30.25 -20.32 32.05
N THR A 744 30.02 -21.40 31.30
CA THR A 744 30.51 -21.54 29.93
C THR A 744 29.38 -21.80 28.94
N ILE A 745 29.30 -20.98 27.88
CA ILE A 745 28.38 -21.14 26.76
C ILE A 745 29.18 -21.46 25.50
N SER A 746 28.83 -22.55 24.82
CA SER A 746 29.36 -22.94 23.51
C SER A 746 28.54 -22.28 22.41
N PHE A 747 29.19 -21.59 21.50
CA PHE A 747 28.61 -20.99 20.30
C PHE A 747 29.11 -21.75 19.08
N ILE A 748 28.19 -22.27 18.27
CA ILE A 748 28.50 -23.05 17.09
C ILE A 748 27.85 -22.37 15.88
N ASP A 749 28.66 -21.75 15.03
CA ASP A 749 28.21 -21.24 13.73
C ASP A 749 28.33 -22.36 12.69
N LEU A 750 27.16 -22.82 12.23
CA LEU A 750 27.01 -23.90 11.26
C LEU A 750 27.55 -23.52 9.87
N ASP A 751 27.44 -22.27 9.43
CA ASP A 751 27.97 -21.84 8.13
C ASP A 751 29.49 -21.85 8.12
N ARG A 752 30.07 -21.34 9.20
CA ARG A 752 31.52 -21.12 9.30
C ARG A 752 32.26 -22.31 9.86
N THR A 753 31.56 -23.37 10.27
CA THR A 753 32.15 -24.53 10.98
C THR A 753 32.92 -24.10 12.23
N LEU A 754 32.48 -23.00 12.84
CA LEU A 754 33.18 -22.33 13.92
C LEU A 754 32.56 -22.77 15.25
N ASN A 755 33.38 -23.24 16.17
CA ASN A 755 32.98 -23.59 17.53
C ASN A 755 33.78 -22.75 18.53
N VAL A 756 33.07 -21.94 19.31
CA VAL A 756 33.64 -20.98 20.24
C VAL A 756 32.99 -21.17 21.60
N ASP A 757 33.76 -21.70 22.54
CA ASP A 757 33.37 -21.76 23.95
C ASP A 757 33.76 -20.43 24.64
N ILE A 758 32.80 -19.79 25.29
CA ILE A 758 32.96 -18.51 25.98
C ILE A 758 32.64 -18.72 27.45
N THR A 759 33.67 -18.59 28.29
CA THR A 759 33.54 -18.65 29.74
C THR A 759 33.31 -17.25 30.29
N VAL A 760 32.15 -17.04 30.90
CA VAL A 760 31.79 -15.81 31.60
C VAL A 760 32.66 -15.69 32.86
N PRO A 761 33.34 -14.54 33.07
CA PRO A 761 34.18 -14.35 34.25
C PRO A 761 33.40 -14.57 35.54
N SER A 762 33.96 -15.32 36.48
CA SER A 762 33.33 -15.63 37.78
C SER A 762 33.05 -14.41 38.66
N SER A 763 33.63 -13.25 38.35
CA SER A 763 33.33 -11.97 38.98
C SER A 763 31.99 -11.36 38.52
N ALA A 764 31.39 -11.86 37.45
CA ALA A 764 30.03 -11.54 37.07
C ALA A 764 29.08 -12.38 37.94
N VAL A 765 28.55 -11.77 39.00
CA VAL A 765 27.73 -12.39 40.05
C VAL A 765 26.36 -12.80 39.48
N PHE A 766 26.30 -13.84 38.66
CA PHE A 766 25.05 -14.38 38.12
C PHE A 766 25.02 -15.88 38.36
N PHE A 767 24.08 -16.31 39.20
CA PHE A 767 23.89 -17.71 39.51
C PHE A 767 22.90 -18.29 38.49
N ASP A 768 23.40 -19.26 37.72
CA ASP A 768 22.65 -20.16 36.84
C ASP A 768 22.23 -19.61 35.45
N MET A 769 23.10 -19.83 34.45
CA MET A 769 22.84 -19.56 33.02
C MET A 769 21.98 -20.63 32.31
N ASN A 770 21.20 -21.47 33.00
CA ASN A 770 20.45 -22.57 32.35
C ASN A 770 19.41 -22.13 31.29
N HIS A 771 19.12 -20.83 31.13
CA HIS A 771 18.21 -20.30 30.12
C HIS A 771 18.90 -19.19 29.32
N VAL A 772 19.54 -19.57 28.22
CA VAL A 772 20.18 -18.66 27.26
C VAL A 772 19.33 -18.58 25.99
N HIS A 773 19.01 -17.36 25.58
CA HIS A 773 18.26 -17.03 24.37
C HIS A 773 19.11 -16.12 23.47
N ILE A 774 19.16 -16.40 22.17
CA ILE A 774 19.88 -15.54 21.20
C ILE A 774 18.83 -14.59 20.63
N SER A 775 18.97 -13.28 20.88
CA SER A 775 18.02 -12.27 20.38
C SER A 775 18.40 -11.74 19.00
N SER A 776 19.69 -11.71 18.66
CA SER A 776 20.16 -11.40 17.30
C SER A 776 21.53 -12.02 17.01
N TYR A 777 21.81 -12.28 15.73
CA TYR A 777 23.11 -12.78 15.29
C TYR A 777 23.54 -12.18 13.95
N GLN A 778 24.74 -11.59 13.92
CA GLN A 778 25.46 -11.20 12.72
C GLN A 778 26.96 -11.33 12.98
N TYR A 779 27.61 -12.33 12.39
CA TYR A 779 29.05 -12.57 12.60
C TYR A 779 29.88 -11.27 12.45
N PRO A 780 30.75 -10.93 13.42
CA PRO A 780 31.19 -11.77 14.54
C PRO A 780 30.36 -11.63 15.83
N GLU A 781 29.28 -10.87 15.84
CA GLU A 781 28.53 -10.52 17.06
C GLU A 781 27.20 -11.27 17.20
N ALA A 782 26.91 -11.70 18.42
CA ALA A 782 25.62 -12.25 18.83
C ALA A 782 25.11 -11.50 20.06
N ILE A 783 23.84 -11.09 20.06
CA ILE A 783 23.18 -10.58 21.27
C ILE A 783 22.50 -11.76 21.96
N VAL A 784 22.86 -11.96 23.22
CA VAL A 784 22.42 -13.09 24.02
C VAL A 784 21.75 -12.58 25.29
N GLU A 785 20.59 -13.14 25.58
CA GLU A 785 19.82 -12.88 26.79
C GLU A 785 19.92 -14.10 27.69
N TYR A 786 20.25 -13.92 28.96
CA TYR A 786 20.19 -14.99 29.95
C TYR A 786 19.33 -14.58 31.14
N ARG A 787 18.63 -15.56 31.71
CA ARG A 787 17.76 -15.37 32.89
C ARG A 787 18.52 -15.78 34.15
N ASP A 788 18.64 -14.86 35.10
CA ASP A 788 19.08 -15.14 36.46
C ASP A 788 17.92 -15.76 37.25
N GLN A 789 18.07 -17.02 37.68
CA GLN A 789 17.00 -17.76 38.35
C GLN A 789 16.68 -17.23 39.76
N ASP A 790 17.67 -16.66 40.46
CA ASP A 790 17.48 -16.20 41.84
C ASP A 790 16.68 -14.89 41.87
N GLN A 791 16.80 -14.06 40.82
CA GLN A 791 16.16 -12.76 40.73
C GLN A 791 15.00 -12.69 39.73
N ASP A 792 14.85 -13.71 38.89
CA ASP A 792 13.92 -13.74 37.76
C ASP A 792 14.11 -12.56 36.78
N LEU A 793 15.37 -12.16 36.56
CA LEU A 793 15.76 -11.04 35.71
C LEU A 793 16.46 -11.52 34.44
N TYR A 794 16.18 -10.85 33.32
CA TYR A 794 16.85 -11.10 32.04
C TYR A 794 17.95 -10.08 31.81
N TYR A 795 19.12 -10.55 31.38
CA TYR A 795 20.28 -9.71 31.07
C TYR A 795 20.72 -9.92 29.63
N SER A 796 20.80 -8.84 28.85
CA SER A 796 21.31 -8.85 27.49
C SER A 796 22.82 -8.58 27.46
N VAL A 797 23.54 -9.32 26.63
CA VAL A 797 24.99 -9.22 26.46
C VAL A 797 25.36 -9.28 25.00
N ILE A 798 26.46 -8.62 24.63
CA ILE A 798 27.04 -8.74 23.29
C ILE A 798 28.20 -9.73 23.40
N VAL A 799 28.14 -10.76 22.58
CA VAL A 799 29.12 -11.82 22.48
C VAL A 799 29.80 -11.69 21.13
N ASN A 800 31.12 -11.46 21.14
CA ASN A 800 31.90 -11.44 19.92
C ASN A 800 32.64 -12.78 19.76
N LEU A 801 32.22 -13.56 18.76
CA LEU A 801 32.65 -14.93 18.52
C LEU A 801 34.09 -15.02 18.00
N GLU A 802 34.58 -13.99 17.32
CA GLU A 802 35.92 -13.98 16.74
C GLU A 802 36.99 -13.76 17.82
N ASN A 803 36.78 -12.78 18.70
CA ASN A 803 37.71 -12.45 19.77
C ASN A 803 37.38 -13.14 21.12
N LYS A 804 36.27 -13.90 21.16
CA LYS A 804 35.76 -14.60 22.35
C LYS A 804 35.48 -13.68 23.53
N THR A 805 35.04 -12.46 23.27
CA THR A 805 34.73 -11.47 24.31
C THR A 805 33.24 -11.40 24.61
N TRP A 806 32.94 -11.01 25.84
CA TRP A 806 31.60 -10.89 26.39
C TRP A 806 31.46 -9.51 27.03
N THR A 807 30.54 -8.69 26.53
CA THR A 807 30.31 -7.34 27.05
C THR A 807 28.88 -7.21 27.55
N LYS A 808 28.71 -6.92 28.84
CA LYS A 808 27.39 -6.68 29.42
C LYS A 808 26.80 -5.39 28.83
N ILE A 809 25.56 -5.46 28.36
CA ILE A 809 24.79 -4.24 28.06
C ILE A 809 24.30 -3.72 29.42
N ALA A 810 25.06 -2.81 30.03
CA ALA A 810 24.58 -2.15 31.24
C ALA A 810 23.44 -1.19 30.86
N PRO A 811 22.24 -1.31 31.46
CA PRO A 811 21.25 -0.24 31.34
C PRO A 811 21.81 0.98 32.08
N ALA A 812 22.41 1.91 31.35
CA ALA A 812 22.86 3.18 31.90
C ALA A 812 21.61 4.05 32.16
N ILE A 813 21.01 3.92 33.35
CA ILE A 813 19.86 4.73 33.79
C ILE A 813 20.32 6.05 34.45
N ASP A 814 21.63 6.24 34.66
CA ASP A 814 22.19 7.43 35.32
C ASP A 814 22.25 8.69 34.41
N GLU A 815 21.78 8.61 33.16
CA GLU A 815 21.69 9.75 32.24
C GLU A 815 20.25 9.94 31.71
N PRO A 816 19.83 11.19 31.41
CA PRO A 816 18.45 11.50 31.05
C PRO A 816 18.02 10.75 29.78
N ALA A 817 17.15 9.75 29.95
CA ALA A 817 16.48 9.07 28.85
C ALA A 817 15.26 9.87 28.36
N SER A 818 14.95 9.79 27.06
CA SER A 818 13.76 10.38 26.48
C SER A 818 12.64 9.35 26.40
N LEU A 819 11.45 9.72 26.88
CA LEU A 819 10.24 8.89 26.78
C LEU A 819 9.48 9.26 25.51
N ILE A 820 9.27 8.30 24.62
CA ILE A 820 8.50 8.50 23.38
C ILE A 820 7.18 7.73 23.52
N TRP A 821 6.07 8.44 23.29
CA TRP A 821 4.72 7.90 23.35
C TRP A 821 4.23 7.53 21.94
N SER A 822 3.68 6.32 21.76
CA SER A 822 2.83 6.03 20.60
C SER A 822 1.35 6.27 20.97
N ASP A 823 0.57 6.89 20.08
CA ASP A 823 -0.84 7.28 20.30
C ASP A 823 -1.77 6.47 19.37
N ALA A 824 -3.07 6.22 19.59
CA ALA A 824 -4.00 6.48 20.69
C ALA A 824 -4.94 5.26 20.78
N ARG A 825 -4.75 4.39 21.78
CA ARG A 825 -5.75 3.47 22.40
C ARG A 825 -5.14 2.45 23.36
N LEU A 826 -3.81 2.26 23.31
CA LEU A 826 -2.99 1.65 24.37
C LEU A 826 -1.61 2.32 24.26
N LYS A 827 -1.24 3.17 25.20
CA LYS A 827 0.00 3.96 25.11
C LYS A 827 1.18 3.07 25.52
N LYS A 828 1.95 2.58 24.55
CA LYS A 828 3.25 1.95 24.79
C LYS A 828 4.27 3.05 25.03
N ALA A 829 5.03 2.96 26.12
CA ALA A 829 6.15 3.86 26.37
C ALA A 829 7.45 3.14 26.01
N LEU A 830 8.23 3.74 25.11
CA LEU A 830 9.59 3.29 24.79
C LEU A 830 10.58 4.20 25.53
N ILE A 831 11.50 3.59 26.28
CA ILE A 831 12.64 4.31 26.86
C ILE A 831 13.77 4.24 25.84
N GLN A 832 14.01 5.35 25.15
CA GLN A 832 15.12 5.45 24.20
C GLN A 832 16.29 6.17 24.88
N THR A 833 17.44 5.51 24.94
CA THR A 833 18.71 6.14 25.34
C THR A 833 19.42 6.72 24.11
N LYS A 834 20.42 7.56 24.35
CA LYS A 834 21.20 8.24 23.29
C LYS A 834 21.90 7.28 22.31
N PHE A 835 21.99 5.98 22.64
CA PHE A 835 22.60 4.93 21.82
C PHE A 835 21.60 4.16 20.91
N ARG A 836 20.33 4.59 20.81
CA ARG A 836 19.27 3.94 20.02
C ARG A 836 19.03 2.44 20.35
N GLN A 837 19.28 2.02 21.59
CA GLN A 837 18.84 0.72 22.09
C GLN A 837 17.46 0.84 22.75
N GLU A 838 16.55 -0.04 22.37
CA GLU A 838 15.20 -0.18 22.95
C GLU A 838 15.24 -1.14 24.14
N PHE A 839 14.71 -0.74 25.29
CA PHE A 839 14.58 -1.59 26.48
C PHE A 839 13.18 -2.23 26.56
N PRO A 840 13.02 -3.37 27.27
CA PRO A 840 11.77 -4.12 27.31
C PRO A 840 10.58 -3.34 27.89
N GLU A 841 9.40 -3.77 27.44
CA GLU A 841 8.13 -3.06 27.37
C GLU A 841 7.56 -2.55 28.70
N VAL A 842 7.15 -1.26 28.75
CA VAL A 842 6.33 -0.71 29.85
C VAL A 842 4.98 -0.25 29.29
N TYR A 843 3.89 -0.81 29.82
CA TYR A 843 2.52 -0.52 29.40
C TYR A 843 1.92 0.60 30.27
N ALA A 844 1.38 1.65 29.65
CA ALA A 844 0.64 2.70 30.33
C ALA A 844 -0.75 2.90 29.68
N VAL A 845 -1.79 3.01 30.51
CA VAL A 845 -3.18 3.18 30.04
C VAL A 845 -3.62 4.63 30.25
N SER A 846 -4.08 5.29 29.18
CA SER A 846 -4.68 6.64 29.23
C SER A 846 -6.17 6.52 29.53
N TRP A 847 -6.68 7.36 30.43
CA TRP A 847 -8.05 7.33 30.90
C TRP A 847 -8.94 8.30 30.13
N ASP A 848 -10.03 7.81 29.55
CA ASP A 848 -11.26 8.58 29.36
C ASP A 848 -12.49 7.71 29.69
N LEU A 849 -13.26 8.22 30.66
CA LEU A 849 -14.63 7.89 31.09
C LEU A 849 -15.06 6.41 31.27
N PHE A 850 -15.22 6.05 32.55
CA PHE A 850 -15.99 4.93 33.11
C PHE A 850 -15.64 3.51 32.62
N SER A 851 -14.68 2.88 33.30
CA SER A 851 -14.68 1.42 33.54
C SER A 851 -13.82 1.07 34.77
N GLN A 852 -14.14 -0.05 35.42
CA GLN A 852 -13.56 -0.48 36.70
C GLN A 852 -12.07 -0.86 36.58
N PHE A 853 -11.31 -0.63 37.66
CA PHE A 853 -9.89 -0.99 37.77
C PHE A 853 -9.68 -2.51 37.75
N HIS A 854 -8.68 -2.99 36.99
CA HIS A 854 -7.98 -4.24 37.30
C HIS A 854 -6.54 -3.91 37.71
N VAL A 855 -6.19 -4.21 38.96
CA VAL A 855 -4.82 -4.12 39.47
C VAL A 855 -4.13 -5.43 39.14
N GLN A 856 -3.08 -5.38 38.30
CA GLN A 856 -2.21 -6.54 38.08
C GLN A 856 -1.01 -6.43 39.03
N LYS A 857 -0.86 -7.41 39.92
CA LYS A 857 0.27 -7.51 40.84
C LYS A 857 1.45 -8.14 40.11
N MET A 858 2.48 -7.35 39.81
CA MET A 858 3.79 -7.86 39.41
C MET A 858 4.75 -7.67 40.57
N ASN A 859 5.32 -8.75 41.11
CA ASN A 859 6.37 -8.83 42.14
C ASN A 859 6.79 -7.49 42.79
N ASN A 860 6.36 -7.26 44.05
CA ASN A 860 6.62 -6.11 44.93
C ASN A 860 6.33 -4.69 44.40
N LEU A 861 5.93 -4.51 43.14
CA LEU A 861 5.62 -3.20 42.57
C LEU A 861 4.13 -3.11 42.22
N VAL A 862 3.41 -2.18 42.86
CA VAL A 862 2.01 -1.87 42.54
C VAL A 862 1.97 -0.58 41.72
N LEU A 863 1.87 -0.71 40.39
CA LEU A 863 1.76 0.43 39.49
C LEU A 863 0.29 0.89 39.39
N GLY A 864 -0.03 1.99 40.04
CA GLY A 864 -1.25 2.76 39.79
C GLY A 864 -0.88 4.18 39.35
N THR A 865 -1.21 4.55 38.11
CA THR A 865 -0.96 5.90 37.59
C THR A 865 -2.23 6.74 37.63
N LYS A 866 -2.12 7.99 38.09
CA LYS A 866 -3.12 9.04 37.88
C LYS A 866 -2.41 10.24 37.28
N ILE A 867 -2.83 10.64 36.08
CA ILE A 867 -2.43 11.91 35.48
C ILE A 867 -3.41 12.96 36.00
N SER A 868 -2.93 13.94 36.75
CA SER A 868 -3.73 15.04 37.27
C SER A 868 -2.89 16.31 37.22
N GLY A 869 -3.00 17.06 36.11
CA GLY A 869 -1.95 18.00 35.72
C GLY A 869 -0.68 17.27 35.30
N ASP A 870 0.34 17.98 34.79
CA ASP A 870 1.57 17.46 34.17
C ASP A 870 2.51 16.67 35.12
N THR A 871 1.98 15.90 36.06
CA THR A 871 2.69 15.27 37.16
C THR A 871 2.32 13.79 37.25
N VAL A 872 3.34 12.93 37.24
CA VAL A 872 3.22 11.47 37.34
C VAL A 872 3.59 11.03 38.76
N TYR A 873 2.75 10.20 39.37
CA TYR A 873 3.00 9.60 40.68
C TYR A 873 3.25 8.10 40.56
N PHE A 874 4.24 7.59 41.28
CA PHE A 874 4.53 6.16 41.41
C PHE A 874 4.24 5.70 42.84
N ILE A 875 3.75 4.47 42.98
CA ILE A 875 3.62 3.82 44.28
C ILE A 875 4.69 2.72 44.36
N ASP A 876 5.66 2.90 45.25
CA ASP A 876 6.65 1.88 45.56
C ASP A 876 6.23 1.13 46.84
N GLY A 877 6.05 -0.18 46.71
CA GLY A 877 5.80 -1.09 47.81
C GLY A 877 7.10 -1.74 48.27
N THR A 878 7.99 -0.98 48.90
CA THR A 878 9.23 -1.57 49.43
C THR A 878 8.95 -2.28 50.76
N GLY A 879 8.82 -3.60 50.69
CA GLY A 879 8.81 -4.51 51.84
C GLY A 879 8.78 -5.96 51.35
N GLY A 880 9.83 -6.73 51.64
CA GLY A 880 9.82 -8.17 51.39
C GLY A 880 8.67 -8.83 52.16
N VAL A 881 8.25 -10.03 51.75
CA VAL A 881 7.09 -10.79 52.28
C VAL A 881 7.14 -11.01 53.82
N TRP A 882 8.25 -10.67 54.48
CA TRP A 882 8.49 -10.83 55.91
C TRP A 882 8.66 -9.53 56.70
N ASP A 883 8.48 -8.36 56.06
CA ASP A 883 8.53 -7.08 56.77
C ASP A 883 7.22 -6.84 57.54
N GLN A 884 7.31 -6.65 58.85
CA GLN A 884 6.14 -6.43 59.71
C GLN A 884 5.50 -5.05 59.54
N ASN A 885 6.12 -4.15 58.76
CA ASN A 885 5.61 -2.81 58.46
C ASN A 885 5.87 -2.43 56.99
N PRO A 886 5.07 -2.92 56.03
CA PRO A 886 5.21 -2.50 54.63
C PRO A 886 4.92 -1.00 54.53
N LYS A 887 5.91 -0.22 54.07
CA LYS A 887 5.77 1.22 53.84
C LYS A 887 5.39 1.45 52.38
N THR A 888 4.22 2.02 52.15
CA THR A 888 3.82 2.49 50.82
C THR A 888 4.41 3.88 50.57
N LYS A 889 5.31 4.02 49.59
CA LYS A 889 5.90 5.31 49.22
C LYS A 889 5.24 5.87 47.98
N LEU A 890 4.94 7.17 47.99
CA LEU A 890 4.45 7.90 46.82
C LEU A 890 5.59 8.76 46.26
N ILE A 891 5.92 8.60 44.98
CA ILE A 891 7.01 9.32 44.33
C ILE A 891 6.43 10.22 43.24
N GLU A 892 6.69 11.53 43.30
CA GLU A 892 6.32 12.51 42.28
C GLU A 892 7.49 12.69 41.29
N TRP A 893 7.25 12.47 39.98
CA TRP A 893 8.28 12.64 38.96
C TRP A 893 8.79 14.09 38.91
N GLY A 894 10.10 14.29 39.08
CA GLY A 894 10.74 15.60 39.05
C GLY A 894 10.78 16.36 40.39
N LYS A 895 10.32 15.80 41.51
CA LYS A 895 10.45 16.42 42.86
C LYS A 895 11.04 15.47 43.92
N LYS A 896 11.48 16.07 45.04
CA LYS A 896 12.12 15.38 46.18
C LYS A 896 11.10 14.54 46.96
N LEU A 897 11.51 13.34 47.38
CA LEU A 897 10.70 12.31 48.07
C LEU A 897 9.83 12.87 49.22
N VAL A 898 8.55 12.47 49.26
CA VAL A 898 7.65 12.74 50.40
C VAL A 898 7.15 11.40 50.96
N GLU A 899 7.49 11.08 52.21
CA GLU A 899 6.95 9.90 52.91
C GLU A 899 5.59 10.24 53.53
N LEU A 900 4.57 9.38 53.31
CA LEU A 900 3.27 9.50 53.96
C LEU A 900 3.15 8.48 55.10
N PRO A 901 2.76 8.90 56.33
CA PRO A 901 2.45 7.97 57.41
C PRO A 901 1.03 7.41 57.23
N GLY A 902 0.91 6.18 56.74
CA GLY A 902 -0.36 5.44 56.69
C GLY A 902 -0.58 4.57 57.95
N PRO A 903 -1.83 4.36 58.40
CA PRO A 903 -2.10 3.36 59.44
C PRO A 903 -1.79 1.95 58.91
N ALA A 904 -1.11 1.14 59.72
CA ALA A 904 -0.87 -0.27 59.43
C ALA A 904 -2.20 -0.95 59.06
N HIS A 905 -2.22 -1.68 57.93
CA HIS A 905 -3.34 -2.47 57.39
C HIS A 905 -4.35 -1.79 56.44
N SER A 906 -4.11 -0.56 55.97
CA SER A 906 -5.02 0.08 54.99
C SER A 906 -4.75 -0.34 53.54
N GLU A 907 -5.70 -0.99 52.85
CA GLU A 907 -5.61 -1.31 51.41
C GLU A 907 -6.25 -0.21 50.56
N VAL A 908 -5.54 0.27 49.53
CA VAL A 908 -6.10 1.24 48.57
C VAL A 908 -7.06 0.50 47.64
N LYS A 909 -8.36 0.80 47.73
CA LYS A 909 -9.37 0.15 46.89
C LYS A 909 -9.61 0.90 45.59
N PHE A 910 -9.66 2.24 45.64
CA PHE A 910 -9.95 3.06 44.46
C PHE A 910 -9.27 4.43 44.54
N LEU A 911 -8.88 4.96 43.38
CA LEU A 911 -8.39 6.33 43.20
C LEU A 911 -9.38 7.09 42.31
N THR A 912 -9.81 8.27 42.75
CA THR A 912 -10.70 9.15 41.95
C THR A 912 -10.06 10.52 41.72
N SER A 913 -10.68 11.35 40.89
CA SER A 913 -10.29 12.76 40.74
C SER A 913 -10.28 13.51 42.09
N LEU A 914 -11.08 13.07 43.07
CA LEU A 914 -11.25 13.69 44.39
C LEU A 914 -10.32 13.17 45.51
N GLY A 915 -9.54 12.11 45.27
CA GLY A 915 -8.55 11.60 46.23
C GLY A 915 -8.38 10.07 46.23
N ALA A 916 -7.47 9.58 47.08
CA ALA A 916 -7.30 8.15 47.33
C ALA A 916 -8.25 7.66 48.43
N TYR A 917 -8.83 6.47 48.25
CA TYR A 917 -9.76 5.86 49.20
C TYR A 917 -9.20 4.53 49.74
N PHE A 918 -9.18 4.43 51.06
CA PHE A 918 -8.65 3.26 51.77
C PHE A 918 -9.81 2.47 52.40
N SER A 919 -9.74 1.14 52.37
CA SER A 919 -10.56 0.31 53.26
C SER A 919 -9.71 -0.11 54.45
N SER A 920 -10.18 0.16 55.66
CA SER A 920 -9.70 -0.55 56.85
C SER A 920 -10.51 -1.83 57.00
N ASP A 921 -9.79 -2.92 57.18
CA ASP A 921 -10.27 -4.19 57.66
C ASP A 921 -11.18 -4.01 58.90
N GLU A 922 -12.29 -4.77 58.89
CA GLU A 922 -13.33 -4.91 59.93
C GLU A 922 -14.54 -3.96 59.97
N THR A 923 -14.55 -2.77 59.34
CA THR A 923 -15.74 -1.87 59.43
C THR A 923 -16.37 -1.42 58.12
N GLY A 924 -15.74 -1.68 56.96
CA GLY A 924 -16.29 -1.29 55.66
C GLY A 924 -16.41 0.23 55.44
N THR A 925 -15.79 1.05 56.29
CA THR A 925 -15.83 2.51 56.18
C THR A 925 -14.77 3.02 55.20
N LEU A 926 -15.20 3.65 54.11
CA LEU A 926 -14.32 4.32 53.14
C LEU A 926 -13.85 5.67 53.70
N ARG A 927 -12.53 5.90 53.76
CA ARG A 927 -11.93 7.19 54.12
C ARG A 927 -11.29 7.85 52.90
N THR A 928 -11.49 9.16 52.73
CA THR A 928 -10.79 9.97 51.73
C THR A 928 -9.43 10.40 52.23
N LEU A 929 -8.48 10.63 51.31
CA LEU A 929 -7.20 11.27 51.65
C LEU A 929 -7.37 12.59 52.43
N SER A 930 -8.44 13.36 52.15
CA SER A 930 -8.79 14.57 52.89
C SER A 930 -9.23 14.33 54.34
N SER A 931 -9.85 13.19 54.65
CA SER A 931 -10.27 12.86 56.03
C SER A 931 -9.14 12.27 56.86
N VAL A 932 -8.12 11.67 56.22
CA VAL A 932 -6.84 11.29 56.86
C VAL A 932 -5.98 12.53 57.17
N LEU A 933 -6.15 13.61 56.40
CA LEU A 933 -5.45 14.89 56.57
C LEU A 933 -6.22 15.92 57.44
N GLY A 934 -7.37 15.57 58.02
CA GLY A 934 -7.95 16.32 59.15
C GLY A 934 -9.21 17.17 58.90
N GLU A 935 -9.93 17.06 57.78
CA GLU A 935 -11.23 17.77 57.62
C GLU A 935 -12.45 16.82 57.48
N PRO A 936 -13.52 16.99 58.29
CA PRO A 936 -14.63 16.05 58.30
C PRO A 936 -15.74 16.47 57.33
N LYS A 937 -15.94 15.70 56.25
CA LYS A 937 -17.22 15.63 55.54
C LYS A 937 -17.57 14.18 55.22
N SER A 938 -18.56 13.63 55.93
CA SER A 938 -19.12 12.31 55.62
C SER A 938 -20.09 12.41 54.44
N PHE A 939 -19.88 11.60 53.39
CA PHE A 939 -20.80 11.49 52.25
C PHE A 939 -21.44 10.09 52.27
N ARG A 940 -22.75 9.98 52.07
CA ARG A 940 -23.44 8.69 51.81
C ARG A 940 -23.72 8.58 50.30
N LEU A 941 -23.29 7.49 49.68
CA LEU A 941 -23.59 7.21 48.27
C LEU A 941 -25.06 6.76 48.09
N PRO A 942 -25.77 7.17 47.02
CA PRO A 942 -27.09 6.65 46.66
C PRO A 942 -27.03 5.18 46.21
N LYS A 943 -28.13 4.45 46.39
CA LYS A 943 -28.23 2.99 46.14
C LYS A 943 -28.23 2.55 44.66
N ASP A 944 -28.27 3.48 43.69
CA ASP A 944 -28.61 3.15 42.30
C ASP A 944 -27.49 3.50 41.30
N LEU A 945 -26.27 2.99 41.54
CA LEU A 945 -25.09 3.28 40.69
C LEU A 945 -24.74 2.17 39.69
N LEU A 946 -25.68 1.28 39.35
CA LEU A 946 -25.50 0.28 38.29
C LEU A 946 -26.76 0.22 37.41
N PRO A 947 -26.67 0.47 36.09
CA PRO A 947 -27.71 0.06 35.14
C PRO A 947 -27.73 -1.47 35.03
N GLU A 948 -28.92 -2.08 34.99
CA GLU A 948 -29.18 -3.53 34.95
C GLU A 948 -28.66 -4.28 33.69
N ASN A 949 -27.84 -3.66 32.82
CA ASN A 949 -27.68 -4.12 31.44
C ASN A 949 -26.26 -4.56 31.05
N GLU A 950 -25.32 -4.70 31.99
CA GLU A 950 -23.95 -5.12 31.65
C GLU A 950 -23.41 -6.13 32.67
N PHE A 951 -23.62 -7.43 32.41
CA PHE A 951 -22.64 -8.53 32.55
C PHE A 951 -23.30 -9.88 32.24
N CYS A 952 -22.57 -10.75 31.54
CA CYS A 952 -22.92 -12.14 31.28
C CYS A 952 -23.00 -12.96 32.58
N GLN A 953 -24.18 -13.03 33.20
CA GLN A 953 -24.56 -14.14 34.07
C GLN A 953 -25.76 -14.86 33.46
N ILE A 954 -25.57 -16.10 33.00
CA ILE A 954 -26.67 -17.07 32.98
C ILE A 954 -26.80 -17.55 34.44
N GLN A 955 -27.56 -16.81 35.26
CA GLN A 955 -28.21 -17.42 36.40
C GLN A 955 -29.54 -17.99 35.92
N THR A 956 -29.63 -19.30 35.73
CA THR A 956 -30.92 -19.99 35.66
C THR A 956 -31.02 -20.96 36.84
N LYS A 957 -32.02 -20.75 37.69
CA LYS A 957 -32.39 -21.59 38.84
C LYS A 957 -33.16 -22.85 38.39
N THR A 958 -32.67 -23.59 37.41
CA THR A 958 -33.37 -24.78 36.90
C THR A 958 -32.40 -25.93 36.65
N GLU A 959 -32.64 -27.08 37.28
CA GLU A 959 -31.77 -28.28 37.34
C GLU A 959 -31.60 -29.05 36.00
N ASP A 960 -31.91 -28.46 34.84
CA ASP A 960 -32.08 -29.20 33.57
C ASP A 960 -31.32 -28.60 32.37
N ILE A 961 -30.02 -28.31 32.51
CA ILE A 961 -29.15 -27.90 31.39
C ILE A 961 -27.82 -28.67 31.41
N PHE A 962 -27.46 -29.28 30.28
CA PHE A 962 -26.14 -29.87 30.01
C PHE A 962 -25.21 -28.79 29.42
N SER A 963 -24.04 -28.55 30.02
CA SER A 963 -23.02 -27.62 29.51
C SER A 963 -21.71 -28.36 29.20
N PHE A 964 -21.08 -28.05 28.06
CA PHE A 964 -19.72 -28.51 27.74
C PHE A 964 -18.73 -27.33 27.74
N ARG A 965 -17.50 -27.58 28.20
CA ARG A 965 -16.38 -26.61 28.23
C ARG A 965 -15.23 -27.16 27.38
N PHE A 966 -14.73 -26.36 26.45
CA PHE A 966 -13.44 -26.63 25.80
C PHE A 966 -12.32 -25.92 26.58
N SER A 967 -11.17 -26.59 26.73
CA SER A 967 -9.95 -26.01 27.29
C SER A 967 -9.04 -25.56 26.15
N PRO A 968 -8.73 -24.26 25.98
CA PRO A 968 -7.79 -23.80 24.98
C PRO A 968 -6.42 -23.54 25.63
N SER A 969 -5.46 -24.42 25.39
CA SER A 969 -4.06 -24.17 25.69
C SER A 969 -3.39 -23.51 24.49
N TYR A 970 -3.78 -22.28 24.12
CA TYR A 970 -3.04 -21.29 23.31
C TYR A 970 -3.95 -20.07 23.01
N GLY A 971 -3.70 -18.92 23.66
CA GLY A 971 -4.10 -17.57 23.21
C GLY A 971 -5.52 -17.07 23.53
N ASP A 972 -5.59 -15.82 24.00
CA ASP A 972 -6.78 -15.10 24.49
C ASP A 972 -7.92 -14.94 23.45
N TYR A 973 -9.08 -15.54 23.74
CA TYR A 973 -10.40 -15.09 23.28
C TYR A 973 -11.48 -15.40 24.32
N SER A 974 -12.33 -14.41 24.61
CA SER A 974 -13.46 -14.50 25.54
C SER A 974 -14.75 -15.04 24.88
N CYS A 975 -15.39 -15.99 25.58
CA CYS A 975 -16.81 -16.39 25.54
C CYS A 975 -17.40 -16.95 24.23
N MET A 976 -17.31 -18.27 24.04
CA MET A 976 -18.28 -19.05 23.27
C MET A 976 -18.83 -20.20 24.12
N GLY A 977 -20.14 -20.19 24.38
CA GLY A 977 -20.86 -21.28 25.03
C GLY A 977 -22.32 -21.27 24.58
N GLY A 978 -22.84 -22.42 24.15
CA GLY A 978 -24.25 -22.61 23.80
C GLY A 978 -24.99 -23.38 24.90
N SER A 979 -26.27 -23.07 25.11
CA SER A 979 -27.17 -23.77 26.02
C SER A 979 -28.31 -24.42 25.22
N LEU A 980 -28.75 -25.62 25.60
CA LEU A 980 -29.93 -26.28 25.04
C LEU A 980 -30.99 -26.47 26.13
N LEU A 981 -32.25 -26.21 25.80
CA LEU A 981 -33.40 -26.49 26.67
C LEU A 981 -33.87 -27.93 26.45
N LYS A 982 -34.02 -28.70 27.54
CA LYS A 982 -34.49 -30.11 27.51
C LYS A 982 -35.87 -30.27 26.85
N SER A 983 -36.68 -29.21 26.80
CA SER A 983 -37.97 -29.19 26.10
C SER A 983 -37.87 -29.23 24.57
N GLU A 984 -36.68 -29.01 24.00
CA GLU A 984 -36.43 -29.09 22.55
C GLU A 984 -35.98 -30.49 22.11
N ILE A 985 -35.88 -31.45 23.06
CA ILE A 985 -35.60 -32.85 22.78
C ILE A 985 -36.93 -33.53 22.42
N SER A 986 -37.16 -33.76 21.13
CA SER A 986 -38.22 -34.67 20.65
C SER A 986 -38.05 -36.06 21.29
N THR A 987 -39.15 -36.63 21.81
CA THR A 987 -39.18 -38.00 22.35
C THR A 987 -39.15 -39.10 21.28
N SER A 988 -38.94 -38.79 20.01
CA SER A 988 -38.74 -39.80 18.96
C SER A 988 -37.31 -40.34 19.01
N LYS A 989 -37.17 -41.64 19.22
CA LYS A 989 -35.89 -42.36 19.38
C LYS A 989 -35.00 -42.43 18.13
N ASP A 990 -35.33 -41.72 17.06
CA ASP A 990 -34.56 -41.71 15.82
C ASP A 990 -34.13 -40.27 15.47
N GLU A 991 -32.81 -40.09 15.44
CA GLU A 991 -32.03 -38.99 14.87
C GLU A 991 -32.39 -37.53 15.23
N LEU A 992 -31.58 -36.93 16.12
CA LEU A 992 -31.38 -35.48 16.18
C LEU A 992 -29.87 -35.19 16.23
N VAL A 993 -29.33 -34.73 15.10
CA VAL A 993 -28.01 -34.07 15.02
C VAL A 993 -28.27 -32.56 15.05
N PRO A 994 -27.64 -31.77 15.94
CA PRO A 994 -27.80 -30.32 15.93
C PRO A 994 -27.22 -29.73 14.64
N GLN A 995 -28.00 -28.91 13.93
CA GLN A 995 -27.47 -28.07 12.86
C GLN A 995 -26.59 -26.98 13.47
N PHE A 996 -25.28 -27.13 13.37
CA PHE A 996 -24.34 -26.04 13.59
C PHE A 996 -24.23 -25.22 12.30
N SER A 997 -24.77 -24.00 12.28
CA SER A 997 -24.39 -22.98 11.31
C SER A 997 -23.03 -22.40 11.71
N HIS A 998 -21.95 -22.92 11.12
CA HIS A 998 -20.62 -22.33 11.25
C HIS A 998 -20.55 -21.03 10.42
N TYR A 999 -20.63 -19.88 11.08
CA TYR A 999 -20.03 -18.64 10.59
C TYR A 999 -18.71 -18.43 11.35
N SER A 1000 -17.61 -18.78 10.70
CA SER A 1000 -16.27 -18.36 11.12
C SER A 1000 -15.38 -18.32 9.87
N TRP A 1001 -15.24 -17.12 9.30
CA TRP A 1001 -14.27 -16.84 8.24
C TRP A 1001 -12.88 -16.74 8.86
N ILE A 1002 -11.94 -17.54 8.35
CA ILE A 1002 -10.51 -17.35 8.58
C ILE A 1002 -10.06 -16.17 7.72
N ASN A 1003 -9.38 -15.20 8.33
CA ASN A 1003 -8.83 -14.02 7.65
C ASN A 1003 -7.81 -14.46 6.57
N LYS A 1004 -7.91 -13.87 5.37
CA LYS A 1004 -7.12 -14.20 4.17
C LYS A 1004 -5.67 -13.71 4.27
N GLU A 1005 -5.37 -12.77 5.16
CA GLU A 1005 -4.10 -12.06 5.20
C GLU A 1005 -2.93 -12.84 5.84
N SER A 1006 -3.21 -13.91 6.60
CA SER A 1006 -2.14 -14.75 7.19
C SER A 1006 -1.63 -15.86 6.27
N LEU A 1007 -2.12 -15.96 5.03
CA LEU A 1007 -1.82 -17.09 4.12
C LEU A 1007 -1.20 -16.69 2.77
N LEU A 1008 -0.88 -15.41 2.54
CA LEU A 1008 -0.19 -14.95 1.34
C LEU A 1008 0.96 -14.02 1.73
N ASP A 1009 2.06 -14.62 2.17
CA ASP A 1009 3.35 -13.93 2.22
C ASP A 1009 3.84 -13.69 0.77
N LEU A 1010 3.95 -12.42 0.39
CA LEU A 1010 4.30 -11.93 -0.95
C LEU A 1010 5.74 -12.25 -1.39
N ARG A 1011 6.56 -12.87 -0.54
CA ARG A 1011 7.89 -13.38 -0.91
C ARG A 1011 7.87 -14.41 -2.03
N TRP A 1012 6.72 -15.00 -2.34
CA TRP A 1012 6.57 -16.04 -3.36
C TRP A 1012 6.36 -15.53 -4.79
N HIS A 1013 6.12 -14.24 -5.04
CA HIS A 1013 5.89 -13.74 -6.40
C HIS A 1013 7.09 -13.02 -7.02
N GLN A 1014 7.99 -12.42 -6.23
CA GLN A 1014 9.13 -11.67 -6.78
C GLN A 1014 10.33 -12.53 -7.18
N THR A 1015 10.56 -13.69 -6.55
CA THR A 1015 11.64 -14.61 -6.95
C THR A 1015 11.39 -15.30 -8.32
N PHE A 1016 10.19 -15.15 -8.90
CA PHE A 1016 9.85 -15.74 -10.21
C PHE A 1016 10.04 -14.79 -11.40
N ALA A 1017 10.30 -13.50 -11.18
CA ALA A 1017 10.36 -12.50 -12.25
C ALA A 1017 11.77 -12.30 -12.86
N GLU A 1018 12.83 -12.89 -12.28
CA GLU A 1018 14.22 -12.72 -12.76
C GLU A 1018 14.79 -13.93 -13.52
N PHE A 1019 13.95 -14.90 -13.92
CA PHE A 1019 14.40 -16.02 -14.76
C PHE A 1019 13.94 -15.85 -16.21
N ASP A 1020 14.92 -15.86 -17.12
CA ASP A 1020 14.76 -15.76 -18.58
C ASP A 1020 13.74 -16.78 -19.10
N VAL A 1021 12.66 -16.26 -19.68
CA VAL A 1021 11.47 -17.00 -20.09
C VAL A 1021 11.69 -17.56 -21.50
N GLN A 1022 12.18 -18.80 -21.59
CA GLN A 1022 11.99 -19.60 -22.81
C GLN A 1022 11.38 -20.99 -22.64
N LYS A 1023 11.27 -21.59 -21.44
CA LYS A 1023 10.52 -22.86 -21.28
C LYS A 1023 9.91 -22.99 -19.87
N GLY A 1024 8.57 -22.95 -19.78
CA GLY A 1024 7.77 -23.38 -18.62
C GLY A 1024 7.37 -22.27 -17.63
N LEU A 1025 6.14 -22.33 -17.10
CA LEU A 1025 5.58 -21.39 -16.13
C LEU A 1025 5.16 -22.13 -14.84
N LEU A 1026 5.52 -21.59 -13.67
CA LEU A 1026 5.10 -22.05 -12.34
C LEU A 1026 4.04 -21.08 -11.78
N ILE A 1027 2.87 -21.57 -11.36
CA ILE A 1027 1.87 -20.75 -10.64
C ILE A 1027 1.45 -21.49 -9.36
N GLY A 1028 1.67 -20.85 -8.20
CA GLY A 1028 1.22 -21.31 -6.88
C GLY A 1028 0.03 -20.50 -6.35
N LEU A 1029 -0.90 -21.19 -5.69
CA LEU A 1029 -2.29 -20.82 -5.36
C LEU A 1029 -2.54 -20.85 -3.83
N GLY A 1030 -3.71 -20.36 -3.40
CA GLY A 1030 -4.35 -20.85 -2.18
C GLY A 1030 -4.89 -22.30 -2.33
N LYS A 1031 -4.88 -23.07 -1.23
CA LYS A 1031 -5.43 -24.43 -0.93
C LYS A 1031 -5.51 -25.57 -1.97
N ASN A 1032 -5.21 -25.38 -3.24
CA ASN A 1032 -5.01 -26.47 -4.22
C ASN A 1032 -3.93 -26.01 -5.20
N ILE A 1033 -2.77 -26.68 -5.24
CA ILE A 1033 -1.70 -26.39 -6.22
C ILE A 1033 -1.46 -27.61 -7.10
N GLY A 1034 -1.38 -27.40 -8.42
CA GLY A 1034 -0.93 -28.38 -9.40
C GLY A 1034 0.10 -27.77 -10.35
N LEU A 1035 1.05 -28.57 -10.85
CA LEU A 1035 2.07 -28.14 -11.82
C LEU A 1035 2.20 -29.10 -13.02
N TRP A 1036 2.69 -28.56 -14.13
CA TRP A 1036 2.76 -29.13 -15.48
C TRP A 1036 4.20 -29.17 -16.03
N TRP A 1037 4.47 -30.10 -16.95
CA TRP A 1037 5.65 -30.12 -17.83
C TRP A 1037 5.23 -30.68 -19.21
N ASP A 1038 5.85 -30.18 -20.28
CA ASP A 1038 5.65 -30.66 -21.67
C ASP A 1038 6.95 -31.31 -22.17
N GLU A 1039 6.85 -32.53 -22.68
CA GLU A 1039 7.97 -33.40 -23.09
C GLU A 1039 8.28 -33.39 -24.59
N LYS A 1040 7.79 -32.43 -25.38
CA LYS A 1040 8.07 -32.43 -26.83
C LYS A 1040 8.67 -31.13 -27.36
N THR A 1041 10.01 -31.08 -27.38
CA THR A 1041 10.76 -30.45 -28.48
C THR A 1041 11.99 -31.31 -28.80
N GLU A 1042 11.87 -32.14 -29.84
CA GLU A 1042 12.97 -32.28 -30.82
C GLU A 1042 13.15 -30.95 -31.56
#